data_AF-A0A538CUP0-F1
#
_entry.id   AF-A0A538CUP0-F1
#
_cell.length_a   1.000
_cell.length_b   1.000
_cell.length_c   1.000
_cell.angle_alpha   90.00
_cell.angle_beta   90.00
_cell.angle_gamma   90.00
#
_symmetry.space_group_name_H-M   'P 1'
#
loop_
_entity.id
_entity.type
_entity.pdbx_description
1 polymer ?
#
loop_
_entity_poly.entity_id
_entity_poly.type
_entity_poly.pdbx_seq_one_letter_code
_entity_poly.pdbx_strand_id
1 'polypeptide(L)'
;MYRIGVDTGGTFTDTVILAPGGRVGVGKALSTKHDLSQGILDSIDRAASTLGISGPAAIADAELIAHATTTGINALLTGTGARVGLLTTAGFEATVPIAKGNKVIGIDEEYRTEAAHWHKPPMLLPRRRIIGVRERIDAHGKVLLQLDESHARASIRRLGDDDVEAIAISLLWSVIDPRHELRLAELVAEELPAVHISLSHEVAPRIGEYERSVTVLLNAYVAPLVSRYIERLGQRFAALGFTGRFVVTQTSGGVRDATRISRTPVDTLNSGPVGGVAASLDLGRRLGHANVVATDVGGTSFDVGIVADGRLQFARRPMIGMYPLATPVVDLTSIGTGGGSIAWIDHTTGSLRVGPQSAGADPGPVCYGRGGRLPTVTDAAVALGYLDRLGGQLTLDAAAARSAIERELAGPLAKASGRAGSQSVDEIADDILRVANAQMADLVRRSTVQRGHDPADFALYAYGGAAPQYAGRYAEDLGVREVVVPALASVFSAYGAAATDLRSLAEVELRPEPLERAVQLLPATLADLEARARRDITTDDADAITVERRVSLRFTRQVHALAIVLDDTVSSNDIDASALADRFRREYERLVGAGTAFASAGVELVSVAVEARAPVVTTTSIVGSSHAPTTGAVAVLHTRNAYFDGERGDCPVYDGTTMPAGTSVVGPAFVELPTTTLVVYPGQTAVQHESGDITLRIGGLSLASGARRDLDPATFEVLRHRLSAINDEAAVTIGRVSGSPIATEGNDFNSGLMTADGETVVAGVYVLVHAAALGRIVRDIIDNYSENPGIGPGDMFITNDTYVGAPHQADVVVVAPIFDGDRLIAWCGSCVHQADVGGPVPGSITVGARNIYEEALPISPVKIVERGVIRKDIEREYLTRSRTPEGSDRRQSGGERTHPRSLREVRDRHGRRSVRSSHRGDRGAVAVAVAVVARRRVAPCGILRARRGRRSRVRSALHDDQAGRLARIRFHRVVGSGTGVDQHRRAHVVGLCDDRSDDRARVRLAVGTGRVLAGDVDQEPARIDRALHHARRHVDGRDVGRSRSAHRRQHLRVAHARRIGRPVAR
;
A
#
# COMPACT_ATOMS: atom_id res chain seq x y z
N MET A 1 3.93 -41.08 10.60
CA MET A 1 3.75 -40.03 9.59
C MET A 1 3.80 -38.63 10.21
N TYR A 2 4.65 -37.77 9.67
CA TYR A 2 4.86 -36.37 10.05
C TYR A 2 4.25 -35.40 9.01
N ARG A 3 4.00 -34.15 9.41
CA ARG A 3 3.70 -33.04 8.47
C ARG A 3 4.78 -31.99 8.59
N ILE A 4 5.33 -31.55 7.46
CA ILE A 4 6.44 -30.59 7.42
C ILE A 4 5.97 -29.32 6.71
N GLY A 5 5.95 -28.19 7.41
CA GLY A 5 5.69 -26.86 6.85
C GLY A 5 6.98 -26.06 6.75
N VAL A 6 7.27 -25.47 5.59
CA VAL A 6 8.52 -24.75 5.31
C VAL A 6 8.26 -23.40 4.64
N ASP A 7 8.63 -22.30 5.29
CA ASP A 7 8.62 -20.96 4.68
C ASP A 7 10.06 -20.50 4.39
N THR A 8 10.32 -20.01 3.17
CA THR A 8 11.65 -19.59 2.70
C THR A 8 11.68 -18.09 2.48
N GLY A 9 11.97 -17.37 3.56
CA GLY A 9 12.22 -15.93 3.56
C GLY A 9 13.61 -15.55 3.03
N GLY A 10 13.86 -14.25 2.85
CA GLY A 10 15.11 -13.74 2.26
C GLY A 10 16.36 -13.84 3.15
N THR A 11 16.20 -14.12 4.46
CA THR A 11 17.30 -14.26 5.43
C THR A 11 17.33 -15.64 6.08
N PHE A 12 16.17 -16.15 6.48
CA PHE A 12 16.01 -17.45 7.11
C PHE A 12 14.98 -18.30 6.37
N THR A 13 15.19 -19.62 6.45
CA THR A 13 14.22 -20.66 6.10
C THR A 13 13.70 -21.25 7.40
N ASP A 14 12.40 -21.15 7.63
CA ASP A 14 11.71 -21.57 8.84
C ASP A 14 10.95 -22.87 8.60
N THR A 15 10.96 -23.77 9.57
CA THR A 15 10.35 -25.09 9.46
C THR A 15 9.64 -25.52 10.73
N VAL A 16 8.45 -26.09 10.55
CA VAL A 16 7.65 -26.73 11.60
C VAL A 16 7.41 -28.18 11.19
N ILE A 17 7.73 -29.11 12.09
CA ILE A 17 7.39 -30.53 11.95
C ILE A 17 6.32 -30.87 12.98
N LEU A 18 5.10 -31.17 12.51
CA LEU A 18 4.04 -31.72 13.34
C LEU A 18 4.19 -33.25 13.38
N ALA A 19 4.38 -33.80 14.58
CA ALA A 19 4.59 -35.22 14.80
C ALA A 19 3.34 -35.92 15.38
N PRO A 20 3.23 -37.26 15.23
CA PRO A 20 2.21 -38.04 15.91
C PRO A 20 2.20 -37.78 17.42
N GLY A 21 0.99 -37.68 17.99
CA GLY A 21 0.80 -37.36 19.41
C GLY A 21 0.93 -35.87 19.78
N GLY A 22 0.91 -34.96 18.80
CA GLY A 22 0.83 -33.51 19.05
C GLY A 22 2.16 -32.82 19.36
N ARG A 23 3.28 -33.56 19.39
CA ARG A 23 4.63 -32.98 19.53
C ARG A 23 4.97 -32.13 18.30
N VAL A 24 5.67 -31.02 18.51
CA VAL A 24 6.12 -30.12 17.44
C VAL A 24 7.64 -29.97 17.48
N GLY A 25 8.28 -30.13 16.33
CA GLY A 25 9.69 -29.77 16.11
C GLY A 25 9.80 -28.44 15.37
N VAL A 26 10.77 -27.61 15.74
CA VAL A 26 10.96 -26.26 15.16
C VAL A 26 12.39 -26.09 14.66
N GLY A 27 12.55 -25.64 13.42
CA GLY A 27 13.83 -25.45 12.76
C GLY A 27 13.93 -24.07 12.12
N LYS A 28 15.14 -23.50 12.17
CA LYS A 28 15.48 -22.23 11.53
C LYS A 28 16.90 -22.32 10.97
N ALA A 29 17.06 -22.17 9.66
CA ALA A 29 18.35 -22.16 8.96
C ALA A 29 18.52 -20.86 8.17
N LEU A 30 19.74 -20.55 7.74
CA LEU A 30 20.00 -19.42 6.84
C LEU A 30 19.57 -19.78 5.41
N SER A 31 18.98 -18.83 4.69
CA SER A 31 18.55 -19.04 3.31
C SER A 31 19.75 -19.11 2.35
N THR A 32 20.13 -20.31 1.94
CA THR A 32 21.29 -20.58 1.07
C THR A 32 21.06 -20.04 -0.36
N LYS A 33 21.47 -18.79 -0.60
CA LYS A 33 21.16 -18.01 -1.84
C LYS A 33 21.56 -18.69 -3.17
N HIS A 34 22.51 -19.62 -3.16
CA HIS A 34 22.95 -20.34 -4.36
C HIS A 34 22.24 -21.70 -4.56
N ASP A 35 21.65 -22.26 -3.51
CA ASP A 35 20.79 -23.44 -3.54
C ASP A 35 19.79 -23.38 -2.38
N LEU A 36 18.61 -22.81 -2.65
CA LEU A 36 17.53 -22.70 -1.67
C LEU A 36 17.08 -24.08 -1.15
N SER A 37 17.20 -25.14 -1.97
CA SER A 37 16.82 -26.49 -1.57
C SER A 37 17.76 -27.12 -0.54
N GLN A 38 19.00 -26.63 -0.42
CA GLN A 38 19.87 -27.00 0.71
C GLN A 38 19.40 -26.33 2.01
N GLY A 39 19.14 -25.02 2.00
CA GLY A 39 18.67 -24.30 3.20
C GLY A 39 17.34 -24.81 3.76
N ILE A 40 16.49 -25.37 2.89
CA ILE A 40 15.27 -26.11 3.28
C ILE A 40 15.62 -27.39 4.02
N LEU A 41 16.49 -28.24 3.46
CA LEU A 41 16.90 -29.50 4.12
C LEU A 41 17.63 -29.25 5.44
N ASP A 42 18.48 -28.21 5.49
CA ASP A 42 19.18 -27.78 6.72
C ASP A 42 18.20 -27.31 7.81
N SER A 43 17.06 -26.73 7.44
CA SER A 43 16.03 -26.31 8.40
C SER A 43 15.15 -27.48 8.86
N ILE A 44 14.83 -28.40 7.95
CA ILE A 44 14.12 -29.66 8.28
C ILE A 44 14.96 -30.52 9.22
N ASP A 45 16.27 -30.67 9.00
CA ASP A 45 17.15 -31.46 9.87
C ASP A 45 17.28 -30.85 11.27
N ARG A 46 17.28 -29.51 11.39
CA ARG A 46 17.19 -28.81 12.68
C ARG A 46 15.87 -29.08 13.39
N ALA A 47 14.74 -28.97 12.69
CA ALA A 47 13.42 -29.27 13.27
C ALA A 47 13.32 -30.75 13.71
N ALA A 48 13.80 -31.67 12.87
CA ALA A 48 13.86 -33.10 13.15
C ALA A 48 14.72 -33.41 14.39
N SER A 49 15.86 -32.75 14.52
CA SER A 49 16.76 -32.90 15.67
C SER A 49 16.07 -32.56 17.00
N THR A 50 15.19 -31.56 17.04
CA THR A 50 14.40 -31.24 18.26
C THR A 50 13.40 -32.32 18.66
N LEU A 51 13.04 -33.22 17.74
CA LEU A 51 12.16 -34.38 17.99
C LEU A 51 12.93 -35.68 18.26
N GLY A 52 14.28 -35.65 18.19
CA GLY A 52 15.15 -36.82 18.38
C GLY A 52 15.34 -37.69 17.13
N ILE A 53 15.07 -37.16 15.93
CA ILE A 53 15.17 -37.86 14.64
C ILE A 53 16.01 -37.07 13.63
N SER A 54 16.46 -37.68 12.54
CA SER A 54 17.17 -36.96 11.46
C SER A 54 16.21 -36.41 10.41
N GLY A 55 16.60 -35.35 9.72
CA GLY A 55 15.84 -34.73 8.63
C GLY A 55 15.42 -35.72 7.54
N PRO A 56 16.32 -36.58 7.02
CA PRO A 56 15.96 -37.63 6.06
C PRO A 56 14.90 -38.61 6.58
N ALA A 57 14.94 -38.99 7.87
CA ALA A 57 13.94 -39.88 8.46
C ALA A 57 12.58 -39.19 8.62
N ALA A 58 12.57 -37.91 9.00
CA ALA A 58 11.35 -37.10 9.07
C ALA A 58 10.72 -36.89 7.68
N ILE A 59 11.53 -36.74 6.63
CA ILE A 59 11.08 -36.61 5.23
C ILE A 59 10.54 -37.95 4.71
N ALA A 60 11.17 -39.08 5.00
CA ALA A 60 10.71 -40.40 4.55
C ALA A 60 9.36 -40.80 5.15
N ASP A 61 9.11 -40.51 6.43
CA ASP A 61 7.81 -40.71 7.10
C ASP A 61 6.90 -39.46 7.01
N ALA A 62 7.08 -38.53 6.05
CA ALA A 62 6.15 -37.40 5.91
C ALA A 62 4.91 -37.79 5.05
N GLU A 63 3.70 -37.54 5.56
CA GLU A 63 2.46 -37.62 4.76
C GLU A 63 2.25 -36.34 3.91
N LEU A 64 2.82 -35.23 4.38
CA LEU A 64 2.68 -33.90 3.80
C LEU A 64 4.00 -33.12 3.94
N ILE A 65 4.43 -32.52 2.83
CA ILE A 65 5.39 -31.40 2.85
C ILE A 65 4.70 -30.20 2.20
N ALA A 66 4.59 -29.09 2.94
CA ALA A 66 3.98 -27.85 2.49
C ALA A 66 5.02 -26.73 2.45
N HIS A 67 5.08 -25.98 1.36
CA HIS A 67 6.16 -25.02 1.12
C HIS A 67 5.67 -23.64 0.64
N ALA A 68 6.05 -22.58 1.35
CA ALA A 68 5.94 -21.20 0.87
C ALA A 68 7.29 -20.70 0.32
N THR A 69 7.27 -19.98 -0.80
CA THR A 69 8.50 -19.61 -1.52
C THR A 69 8.53 -18.15 -1.97
N THR A 70 9.70 -17.52 -1.79
CA THR A 70 9.98 -16.17 -2.30
C THR A 70 10.68 -16.16 -3.67
N THR A 71 10.95 -17.33 -4.29
CA THR A 71 11.71 -17.44 -5.55
C THR A 71 11.16 -16.56 -6.67
N GLY A 72 9.84 -16.58 -6.91
CA GLY A 72 9.22 -15.81 -7.99
C GLY A 72 9.21 -14.30 -7.73
N ILE A 73 8.98 -13.85 -6.49
CA ILE A 73 8.99 -12.42 -6.14
C ILE A 73 10.41 -11.86 -6.15
N ASN A 74 11.41 -12.63 -5.71
CA ASN A 74 12.82 -12.27 -5.82
C ASN A 74 13.25 -12.09 -7.30
N ALA A 75 12.79 -12.97 -8.20
CA ALA A 75 13.06 -12.86 -9.63
C ALA A 75 12.43 -11.62 -10.27
N LEU A 76 11.23 -11.22 -9.82
CA LEU A 76 10.58 -9.98 -10.24
C LEU A 76 11.33 -8.73 -9.74
N LEU A 77 11.77 -8.71 -8.48
CA LEU A 77 12.50 -7.60 -7.88
C LEU A 77 13.91 -7.42 -8.47
N THR A 78 14.59 -8.52 -8.80
CA THR A 78 15.95 -8.50 -9.38
C THR A 78 15.97 -8.40 -10.90
N GLY A 79 14.81 -8.54 -11.58
CA GLY A 79 14.73 -8.56 -13.04
C GLY A 79 15.31 -9.82 -13.68
N THR A 80 15.34 -10.95 -12.95
CA THR A 80 15.98 -12.22 -13.37
C THR A 80 15.00 -13.31 -13.80
N GLY A 81 13.75 -12.95 -14.09
CA GLY A 81 12.77 -13.84 -14.72
C GLY A 81 13.02 -14.08 -16.22
N ALA A 82 12.12 -14.83 -16.83
CA ALA A 82 12.23 -15.34 -18.20
C ALA A 82 12.16 -14.24 -19.28
N ARG A 83 12.74 -14.51 -20.45
CA ARG A 83 12.58 -13.68 -21.65
C ARG A 83 11.19 -13.92 -22.26
N VAL A 84 10.21 -13.08 -21.90
CA VAL A 84 8.81 -13.26 -22.35
C VAL A 84 8.50 -12.57 -23.68
N GLY A 85 7.68 -13.21 -24.51
CA GLY A 85 6.90 -12.60 -25.59
C GLY A 85 5.40 -12.48 -25.25
N LEU A 86 4.71 -11.49 -25.80
CA LEU A 86 3.27 -11.28 -25.59
C LEU A 86 2.54 -11.25 -26.94
N LEU A 87 1.62 -12.21 -27.12
CA LEU A 87 0.63 -12.21 -28.18
C LEU A 87 -0.66 -11.56 -27.65
N THR A 88 -1.22 -10.61 -28.39
CA THR A 88 -2.46 -9.92 -28.03
C THR A 88 -3.28 -9.59 -29.28
N THR A 89 -4.52 -9.11 -29.13
CA THR A 89 -5.35 -8.70 -30.28
C THR A 89 -4.71 -7.52 -31.02
N ALA A 90 -4.71 -7.54 -32.37
CA ALA A 90 -4.17 -6.44 -33.18
C ALA A 90 -4.78 -5.08 -32.84
N GLY A 91 -3.93 -4.06 -32.75
CA GLY A 91 -4.28 -2.70 -32.29
C GLY A 91 -4.28 -2.52 -30.77
N PHE A 92 -4.11 -3.58 -29.98
CA PHE A 92 -4.07 -3.55 -28.51
C PHE A 92 -2.64 -3.81 -27.94
N GLU A 93 -1.61 -3.76 -28.80
CA GLU A 93 -0.19 -3.89 -28.42
C GLU A 93 0.29 -2.73 -27.51
N ALA A 94 -0.50 -1.66 -27.42
CA ALA A 94 -0.25 -0.52 -26.56
C ALA A 94 -0.81 -0.67 -25.14
N THR A 95 -1.67 -1.65 -24.84
CA THR A 95 -2.36 -1.82 -23.54
C THR A 95 -1.40 -1.78 -22.35
N VAL A 96 -0.43 -2.70 -22.29
CA VAL A 96 0.55 -2.76 -21.19
C VAL A 96 1.45 -1.50 -21.16
N PRO A 97 2.03 -1.02 -22.28
CA PRO A 97 2.75 0.28 -22.31
C PRO A 97 1.92 1.52 -21.92
N ILE A 98 0.59 1.50 -22.08
CA ILE A 98 -0.31 2.58 -21.65
C ILE A 98 -0.59 2.51 -20.15
N ALA A 99 -0.71 1.32 -19.57
CA ALA A 99 -0.92 1.09 -18.14
C ALA A 99 -2.15 1.83 -17.55
N LYS A 100 -3.23 1.93 -18.33
CA LYS A 100 -4.40 2.79 -18.07
C LYS A 100 -4.06 4.25 -17.67
N GLY A 101 -2.90 4.74 -18.12
CA GLY A 101 -2.40 6.10 -17.82
C GLY A 101 -1.65 6.24 -16.48
N ASN A 102 -1.65 5.20 -15.63
CA ASN A 102 -1.13 5.24 -14.26
C ASN A 102 0.36 5.58 -14.16
N LYS A 103 0.71 6.38 -13.13
CA LYS A 103 2.09 6.80 -12.80
C LYS A 103 2.38 6.90 -11.28
N VAL A 104 1.43 6.47 -10.44
CA VAL A 104 1.50 6.57 -8.96
C VAL A 104 1.17 5.24 -8.25
N ILE A 105 0.82 4.21 -9.03
CA ILE A 105 0.61 2.84 -8.54
C ILE A 105 1.96 2.28 -8.09
N GLY A 106 2.03 1.79 -6.85
CA GLY A 106 3.25 1.23 -6.25
C GLY A 106 4.35 2.27 -5.93
N ILE A 107 4.03 3.56 -5.92
CA ILE A 107 4.89 4.60 -5.34
C ILE A 107 4.52 4.81 -3.87
N ASP A 108 5.54 4.96 -3.02
CA ASP A 108 5.42 5.23 -1.58
C ASP A 108 4.61 6.50 -1.29
N GLU A 109 3.86 6.45 -0.19
CA GLU A 109 2.87 7.46 0.19
C GLU A 109 3.43 8.89 0.27
N GLU A 110 4.65 9.05 0.82
CA GLU A 110 5.36 10.33 0.91
C GLU A 110 5.61 10.95 -0.49
N TYR A 111 6.02 10.14 -1.47
CA TYR A 111 6.33 10.61 -2.82
C TYR A 111 5.12 10.67 -3.77
N ARG A 112 3.93 10.21 -3.35
CA ARG A 112 2.72 10.27 -4.21
C ARG A 112 2.32 11.68 -4.59
N THR A 113 2.53 12.67 -3.72
CA THR A 113 2.27 14.08 -4.06
C THR A 113 3.37 14.71 -4.93
N GLU A 114 4.52 14.06 -5.07
CA GLU A 114 5.69 14.56 -5.78
C GLU A 114 5.73 14.12 -7.25
N ALA A 115 5.14 14.93 -8.13
CA ALA A 115 5.09 14.67 -9.57
C ALA A 115 6.45 14.51 -10.29
N ALA A 116 7.58 14.70 -9.60
CA ALA A 116 8.92 14.37 -10.10
C ALA A 116 9.28 12.89 -9.94
N HIS A 117 8.66 12.19 -8.99
CA HIS A 117 8.86 10.75 -8.72
C HIS A 117 7.90 9.87 -9.54
N TRP A 118 6.88 10.46 -10.16
CA TRP A 118 5.84 9.74 -10.91
C TRP A 118 6.38 9.02 -12.16
N HIS A 119 6.43 7.69 -12.11
CA HIS A 119 6.79 6.84 -13.25
C HIS A 119 5.80 5.70 -13.45
N LYS A 120 5.83 5.09 -14.64
CA LYS A 120 5.06 3.87 -14.92
C LYS A 120 5.71 2.65 -14.23
N PRO A 121 4.97 1.53 -14.08
CA PRO A 121 5.58 0.24 -13.83
C PRO A 121 6.69 -0.05 -14.88
N PRO A 122 7.83 -0.64 -14.50
CA PRO A 122 8.83 -1.12 -15.45
C PRO A 122 8.22 -2.11 -16.46
N MET A 123 8.80 -2.16 -17.67
CA MET A 123 8.34 -3.09 -18.70
C MET A 123 9.08 -4.43 -18.57
N LEU A 124 8.37 -5.50 -18.21
CA LEU A 124 8.90 -6.87 -18.11
C LEU A 124 9.40 -7.43 -19.46
N LEU A 125 8.99 -6.83 -20.58
CA LEU A 125 9.47 -7.17 -21.93
C LEU A 125 9.66 -5.91 -22.80
N PRO A 126 10.66 -5.89 -23.71
CA PRO A 126 10.82 -4.80 -24.66
C PRO A 126 9.65 -4.77 -25.64
N ARG A 127 9.15 -3.57 -25.99
CA ARG A 127 7.95 -3.39 -26.83
C ARG A 127 7.96 -4.16 -28.17
N ARG A 128 9.13 -4.49 -28.72
CA ARG A 128 9.25 -5.30 -29.95
C ARG A 128 8.73 -6.74 -29.83
N ARG A 129 8.63 -7.27 -28.59
CA ARG A 129 8.09 -8.59 -28.25
C ARG A 129 6.59 -8.58 -27.90
N ILE A 130 5.92 -7.43 -28.03
CA ILE A 130 4.46 -7.36 -28.01
C ILE A 130 3.99 -7.38 -29.46
N ILE A 131 3.24 -8.40 -29.87
CA ILE A 131 2.77 -8.56 -31.24
C ILE A 131 1.25 -8.73 -31.25
N GLY A 132 0.58 -7.89 -32.03
CA GLY A 132 -0.85 -7.98 -32.31
C GLY A 132 -1.12 -9.06 -33.35
N VAL A 133 -1.88 -10.09 -32.98
CA VAL A 133 -2.38 -11.12 -33.89
C VAL A 133 -3.70 -10.64 -34.51
N ARG A 134 -3.99 -11.07 -35.74
CA ARG A 134 -5.20 -10.66 -36.44
C ARG A 134 -6.34 -11.62 -36.12
N GLU A 135 -7.04 -11.34 -35.04
CA GLU A 135 -8.34 -11.93 -34.70
C GLU A 135 -9.24 -10.84 -34.09
N ARG A 136 -10.53 -11.15 -33.90
CA ARG A 136 -11.41 -10.34 -33.05
C ARG A 136 -12.61 -11.14 -32.56
N ILE A 137 -12.83 -11.10 -31.25
CA ILE A 137 -14.07 -11.51 -30.59
C ILE A 137 -14.69 -10.26 -29.94
N ASP A 138 -16.02 -10.22 -29.77
CA ASP A 138 -16.75 -9.15 -29.08
C ASP A 138 -17.24 -9.54 -27.68
N ALA A 139 -17.87 -8.59 -26.98
CA ALA A 139 -18.38 -8.77 -25.62
C ALA A 139 -19.51 -9.81 -25.48
N HIS A 140 -19.98 -10.40 -26.58
CA HIS A 140 -20.98 -11.47 -26.62
C HIS A 140 -20.38 -12.80 -27.09
N GLY A 141 -19.05 -12.92 -27.17
CA GLY A 141 -18.36 -14.11 -27.67
C GLY A 141 -18.44 -14.29 -29.19
N LYS A 142 -19.01 -13.33 -29.93
CA LYS A 142 -19.13 -13.44 -31.38
C LYS A 142 -17.79 -13.13 -32.04
N VAL A 143 -17.32 -14.03 -32.89
CA VAL A 143 -16.15 -13.79 -33.74
C VAL A 143 -16.50 -12.73 -34.79
N LEU A 144 -15.81 -11.58 -34.73
CA LEU A 144 -15.88 -10.52 -35.72
C LEU A 144 -14.77 -10.63 -36.78
N LEU A 145 -13.64 -11.23 -36.42
CA LEU A 145 -12.53 -11.56 -37.32
C LEU A 145 -11.93 -12.91 -36.90
N GLN A 146 -11.93 -13.87 -37.82
CA GLN A 146 -11.30 -15.18 -37.62
C GLN A 146 -9.78 -15.02 -37.45
N LEU A 147 -9.16 -15.94 -36.70
CA LEU A 147 -7.71 -15.95 -36.49
C LEU A 147 -6.94 -16.19 -37.80
N ASP A 148 -6.13 -15.21 -38.22
CA ASP A 148 -5.15 -15.36 -39.31
C ASP A 148 -3.99 -16.25 -38.85
N GLU A 149 -4.12 -17.58 -38.98
CA GLU A 149 -3.08 -18.53 -38.55
C GLU A 149 -1.74 -18.32 -39.27
N SER A 150 -1.76 -17.81 -40.51
CA SER A 150 -0.54 -17.54 -41.27
C SER A 150 0.23 -16.36 -40.65
N HIS A 151 -0.48 -15.30 -40.28
CA HIS A 151 0.08 -14.19 -39.51
C HIS A 151 0.48 -14.61 -38.09
N ALA A 152 -0.28 -15.51 -37.45
CA ALA A 152 0.04 -16.04 -36.13
C ALA A 152 1.38 -16.80 -36.14
N ARG A 153 1.57 -17.79 -37.01
CA ARG A 153 2.83 -18.55 -37.15
C ARG A 153 4.02 -17.63 -37.44
N ALA A 154 3.86 -16.67 -38.35
CA ALA A 154 4.89 -15.67 -38.64
C ALA A 154 5.22 -14.78 -37.42
N SER A 155 4.22 -14.44 -36.61
CA SER A 155 4.40 -13.69 -35.35
C SER A 155 5.12 -14.51 -34.27
N ILE A 156 4.78 -15.80 -34.17
CA ILE A 156 5.37 -16.73 -33.20
C ILE A 156 6.85 -16.99 -33.53
N ARG A 157 7.19 -17.29 -34.79
CA ARG A 157 8.59 -17.44 -35.23
C ARG A 157 9.43 -16.20 -34.92
N ARG A 158 8.87 -15.01 -35.15
CA ARG A 158 9.50 -13.72 -34.82
C ARG A 158 9.72 -13.48 -33.32
N LEU A 159 8.98 -14.15 -32.43
CA LEU A 159 9.30 -14.18 -30.99
C LEU A 159 10.43 -15.18 -30.72
N GLY A 160 10.45 -16.33 -31.41
CA GLY A 160 11.56 -17.28 -31.39
C GLY A 160 12.90 -16.66 -31.80
N ASP A 161 12.92 -15.86 -32.87
CA ASP A 161 14.08 -15.07 -33.34
C ASP A 161 14.65 -14.09 -32.27
N ASP A 162 13.90 -13.85 -31.20
CA ASP A 162 14.23 -12.91 -30.12
C ASP A 162 14.56 -13.65 -28.80
N ASP A 163 14.85 -14.96 -28.88
CA ASP A 163 15.22 -15.91 -27.80
C ASP A 163 14.21 -15.96 -26.63
N VAL A 164 12.90 -16.02 -26.90
CA VAL A 164 11.90 -16.14 -25.83
C VAL A 164 11.92 -17.51 -25.13
N GLU A 165 11.70 -17.50 -23.82
CA GLU A 165 11.61 -18.69 -22.95
C GLU A 165 10.16 -18.97 -22.52
N ALA A 166 9.30 -17.95 -22.60
CA ALA A 166 7.87 -18.07 -22.36
C ALA A 166 7.08 -17.13 -23.28
N ILE A 167 5.85 -17.51 -23.61
CA ILE A 167 4.88 -16.67 -24.34
C ILE A 167 3.60 -16.55 -23.51
N ALA A 168 3.24 -15.30 -23.22
CA ALA A 168 1.93 -14.94 -22.71
C ALA A 168 0.97 -14.67 -23.88
N ILE A 169 -0.26 -15.16 -23.79
CA ILE A 169 -1.30 -14.94 -24.78
C ILE A 169 -2.49 -14.27 -24.08
N SER A 170 -2.81 -13.04 -24.49
CA SER A 170 -3.86 -12.19 -23.88
C SER A 170 -4.68 -11.50 -24.95
N LEU A 171 -5.77 -12.15 -25.36
CA LEU A 171 -6.72 -11.59 -26.33
C LEU A 171 -7.86 -10.83 -25.63
N LEU A 172 -8.57 -9.99 -26.37
CA LEU A 172 -9.82 -9.40 -25.86
C LEU A 172 -10.94 -10.44 -25.84
N TRP A 173 -11.75 -10.42 -24.78
CA TRP A 173 -12.91 -11.28 -24.57
C TRP A 173 -12.63 -12.79 -24.58
N SER A 174 -11.38 -13.22 -24.44
CA SER A 174 -11.00 -14.63 -24.25
C SER A 174 -11.61 -15.28 -23.00
N VAL A 175 -11.95 -14.46 -21.99
CA VAL A 175 -12.70 -14.88 -20.80
C VAL A 175 -14.18 -15.18 -21.06
N ILE A 176 -14.71 -14.74 -22.21
CA ILE A 176 -16.06 -15.07 -22.70
C ILE A 176 -16.00 -16.22 -23.72
N ASP A 177 -15.02 -16.19 -24.62
CA ASP A 177 -14.77 -17.27 -25.57
C ASP A 177 -13.25 -17.46 -25.83
N PRO A 178 -12.63 -18.52 -25.29
CA PRO A 178 -11.19 -18.70 -25.34
C PRO A 178 -10.67 -19.32 -26.65
N ARG A 179 -11.53 -19.62 -27.64
CA ARG A 179 -11.15 -20.46 -28.80
C ARG A 179 -9.90 -20.00 -29.55
N HIS A 180 -9.68 -18.69 -29.65
CA HIS A 180 -8.50 -18.13 -30.31
C HIS A 180 -7.25 -18.14 -29.42
N GLU A 181 -7.36 -18.09 -28.08
CA GLU A 181 -6.21 -18.30 -27.19
C GLU A 181 -5.76 -19.76 -27.22
N LEU A 182 -6.72 -20.70 -27.19
CA LEU A 182 -6.47 -22.13 -27.28
C LEU A 182 -5.79 -22.48 -28.62
N ARG A 183 -6.32 -22.00 -29.75
CA ARG A 183 -5.68 -22.24 -31.06
C ARG A 183 -4.32 -21.57 -31.18
N LEU A 184 -4.08 -20.42 -30.55
CA LEU A 184 -2.73 -19.84 -30.48
C LEU A 184 -1.78 -20.66 -29.60
N ALA A 185 -2.26 -21.30 -28.54
CA ALA A 185 -1.46 -22.20 -27.71
C ALA A 185 -0.94 -23.40 -28.52
N GLU A 186 -1.82 -24.03 -29.30
CA GLU A 186 -1.46 -25.11 -30.24
C GLU A 186 -0.40 -24.63 -31.23
N LEU A 187 -0.60 -23.48 -31.88
CA LEU A 187 0.36 -22.90 -32.82
C LEU A 187 1.70 -22.54 -32.17
N VAL A 188 1.73 -22.13 -30.91
CA VAL A 188 2.99 -21.91 -30.17
C VAL A 188 3.69 -23.23 -29.85
N ALA A 189 2.95 -24.26 -29.44
CA ALA A 189 3.52 -25.59 -29.18
C ALA A 189 4.05 -26.27 -30.46
N GLU A 190 3.41 -26.06 -31.61
CA GLU A 190 3.88 -26.52 -32.91
C GLU A 190 5.18 -25.84 -33.36
N GLU A 191 5.28 -24.51 -33.20
CA GLU A 191 6.39 -23.70 -33.76
C GLU A 191 7.57 -23.53 -32.77
N LEU A 192 7.32 -23.58 -31.45
CA LEU A 192 8.28 -23.33 -30.37
C LEU A 192 8.08 -24.32 -29.18
N PRO A 193 8.24 -25.64 -29.37
CA PRO A 193 7.85 -26.67 -28.39
C PRO A 193 8.58 -26.64 -27.04
N ALA A 194 9.66 -25.86 -26.90
CA ALA A 194 10.42 -25.70 -25.65
C ALA A 194 10.00 -24.45 -24.83
N VAL A 195 9.06 -23.65 -25.33
CA VAL A 195 8.65 -22.37 -24.73
C VAL A 195 7.45 -22.57 -23.81
N HIS A 196 7.51 -22.00 -22.60
CA HIS A 196 6.41 -22.10 -21.65
C HIS A 196 5.23 -21.19 -22.08
N ILE A 197 4.01 -21.72 -22.11
CA ILE A 197 2.82 -20.99 -22.56
C ILE A 197 1.98 -20.57 -21.35
N SER A 198 1.46 -19.34 -21.33
CA SER A 198 0.46 -18.90 -20.36
C SER A 198 -0.72 -18.23 -21.06
N LEU A 199 -1.93 -18.76 -20.84
CA LEU A 199 -3.17 -18.28 -21.46
C LEU A 199 -3.94 -17.39 -20.48
N SER A 200 -4.41 -16.24 -20.95
CA SER A 200 -5.01 -15.25 -20.06
C SER A 200 -6.34 -15.69 -19.47
N HIS A 201 -7.12 -16.47 -20.21
CA HIS A 201 -8.38 -17.04 -19.72
C HIS A 201 -8.19 -18.19 -18.70
N GLU A 202 -7.03 -18.83 -18.64
CA GLU A 202 -6.71 -19.85 -17.62
C GLU A 202 -6.11 -19.20 -16.37
N VAL A 203 -5.14 -18.30 -16.55
CA VAL A 203 -4.40 -17.66 -15.46
C VAL A 203 -5.22 -16.58 -14.73
N ALA A 204 -6.09 -15.86 -15.45
CA ALA A 204 -6.85 -14.75 -14.90
C ALA A 204 -8.20 -14.55 -15.63
N PRO A 205 -9.22 -15.40 -15.37
CA PRO A 205 -10.54 -15.35 -16.01
C PRO A 205 -11.43 -14.17 -15.55
N ARG A 206 -10.94 -12.94 -15.71
CA ARG A 206 -11.61 -11.69 -15.34
C ARG A 206 -11.64 -10.66 -16.47
N ILE A 207 -12.61 -9.76 -16.40
CA ILE A 207 -12.78 -8.61 -17.28
C ILE A 207 -11.71 -7.55 -16.92
N GLY A 208 -11.41 -6.64 -17.84
CA GLY A 208 -10.25 -5.72 -17.74
C GLY A 208 -9.03 -6.29 -18.44
N GLU A 209 -8.75 -5.79 -19.64
CA GLU A 209 -7.68 -6.28 -20.51
C GLU A 209 -6.28 -5.93 -20.00
N TYR A 210 -6.08 -4.79 -19.32
CA TYR A 210 -4.79 -4.40 -18.76
C TYR A 210 -4.36 -5.31 -17.61
N GLU A 211 -5.18 -5.45 -16.58
CA GLU A 211 -4.89 -6.23 -15.37
C GLU A 211 -4.69 -7.71 -15.71
N ARG A 212 -5.57 -8.28 -16.56
CA ARG A 212 -5.41 -9.64 -17.08
C ARG A 212 -4.12 -9.80 -17.88
N SER A 213 -3.78 -8.86 -18.77
CA SER A 213 -2.54 -8.91 -19.57
C SER A 213 -1.27 -8.80 -18.71
N VAL A 214 -1.27 -7.99 -17.65
CA VAL A 214 -0.14 -7.91 -16.72
C VAL A 214 -0.02 -9.19 -15.88
N THR A 215 -1.13 -9.79 -15.47
CA THR A 215 -1.13 -11.03 -14.68
C THR A 215 -0.57 -12.22 -15.47
N VAL A 216 -1.04 -12.44 -16.71
CA VAL A 216 -0.51 -13.53 -17.56
C VAL A 216 0.94 -13.28 -18.01
N LEU A 217 1.34 -12.01 -18.16
CA LEU A 217 2.73 -11.61 -18.42
C LEU A 217 3.64 -11.91 -17.21
N LEU A 218 3.20 -11.58 -15.98
CA LEU A 218 3.91 -11.95 -14.75
C LEU A 218 4.03 -13.47 -14.61
N ASN A 219 2.96 -14.21 -14.91
CA ASN A 219 2.95 -15.67 -14.87
C ASN A 219 4.01 -16.27 -15.81
N ALA A 220 3.98 -15.89 -17.08
CA ALA A 220 4.99 -16.29 -18.07
C ALA A 220 6.42 -15.86 -17.68
N TYR A 221 6.58 -14.72 -17.00
CA TYR A 221 7.88 -14.20 -16.55
C TYR A 221 8.50 -15.06 -15.43
N VAL A 222 7.71 -15.60 -14.51
CA VAL A 222 8.22 -16.41 -13.39
C VAL A 222 8.16 -17.92 -13.65
N ALA A 223 7.27 -18.39 -14.53
CA ALA A 223 6.96 -19.82 -14.63
C ALA A 223 8.13 -20.75 -14.98
N PRO A 224 9.03 -20.42 -15.93
CA PRO A 224 10.19 -21.28 -16.20
C PRO A 224 11.14 -21.40 -15.00
N LEU A 225 11.24 -20.37 -14.16
CA LEU A 225 12.09 -20.40 -12.96
C LEU A 225 11.44 -21.19 -11.82
N VAL A 226 10.17 -20.88 -11.52
CA VAL A 226 9.45 -21.46 -10.39
C VAL A 226 9.16 -22.95 -10.61
N SER A 227 8.79 -23.37 -11.83
CA SER A 227 8.54 -24.79 -12.14
C SER A 227 9.80 -25.64 -11.93
N ARG A 228 10.93 -25.25 -12.54
CA ARG A 228 12.22 -25.95 -12.38
C ARG A 228 12.72 -25.98 -10.94
N TYR A 229 12.39 -24.98 -10.12
CA TYR A 229 12.71 -24.95 -8.70
C TYR A 229 11.90 -26.01 -7.93
N ILE A 230 10.58 -26.01 -8.11
CA ILE A 230 9.65 -26.94 -7.45
C ILE A 230 9.92 -28.39 -7.88
N GLU A 231 10.13 -28.64 -9.18
CA GLU A 231 10.50 -29.96 -9.74
C GLU A 231 11.75 -30.54 -9.06
N ARG A 232 12.82 -29.75 -8.96
CA ARG A 232 14.08 -30.17 -8.32
C ARG A 232 13.91 -30.43 -6.82
N LEU A 233 13.12 -29.62 -6.13
CA LEU A 233 12.85 -29.79 -4.71
C LEU A 233 12.04 -31.08 -4.46
N GLY A 234 11.02 -31.35 -5.27
CA GLY A 234 10.28 -32.61 -5.25
C GLY A 234 11.16 -33.82 -5.56
N GLN A 235 12.07 -33.72 -6.53
CA GLN A 235 13.07 -34.75 -6.82
C GLN A 235 14.02 -35.02 -5.64
N ARG A 236 14.45 -33.98 -4.91
CA ARG A 236 15.27 -34.15 -3.69
C ARG A 236 14.49 -34.84 -2.56
N PHE A 237 13.21 -34.52 -2.36
CA PHE A 237 12.38 -35.22 -1.37
C PHE A 237 12.15 -36.69 -1.76
N ALA A 238 11.82 -36.99 -3.02
CA ALA A 238 11.66 -38.36 -3.51
C ALA A 238 12.95 -39.18 -3.38
N ALA A 239 14.12 -38.59 -3.63
CA ALA A 239 15.43 -39.21 -3.42
C ALA A 239 15.77 -39.48 -1.94
N LEU A 240 15.06 -38.85 -0.99
CA LEU A 240 15.12 -39.11 0.44
C LEU A 240 14.02 -40.08 0.92
N GLY A 241 13.24 -40.67 0.01
CA GLY A 241 12.21 -41.67 0.30
C GLY A 241 10.81 -41.12 0.54
N PHE A 242 10.56 -39.83 0.33
CA PHE A 242 9.24 -39.23 0.49
C PHE A 242 8.23 -39.74 -0.56
N THR A 243 7.08 -40.22 -0.10
CA THR A 243 5.96 -40.70 -0.93
C THR A 243 4.64 -39.95 -0.68
N GLY A 244 4.63 -38.97 0.23
CA GLY A 244 3.44 -38.17 0.57
C GLY A 244 3.13 -37.04 -0.42
N ARG A 245 2.24 -36.12 -0.01
CA ARG A 245 1.81 -34.98 -0.83
C ARG A 245 2.75 -33.79 -0.68
N PHE A 246 3.37 -33.35 -1.78
CA PHE A 246 4.14 -32.10 -1.83
C PHE A 246 3.27 -30.95 -2.37
N VAL A 247 2.95 -30.00 -1.49
CA VAL A 247 2.07 -28.86 -1.77
C VAL A 247 2.79 -27.53 -1.56
N VAL A 248 2.28 -26.48 -2.20
CA VAL A 248 2.86 -25.13 -2.19
C VAL A 248 1.79 -24.13 -1.77
N THR A 249 2.17 -23.18 -0.91
CA THR A 249 1.28 -22.14 -0.39
C THR A 249 0.93 -21.13 -1.49
N GLN A 250 -0.36 -20.78 -1.57
CA GLN A 250 -0.88 -19.78 -2.50
C GLN A 250 -1.18 -18.46 -1.80
N THR A 251 -1.06 -17.36 -2.55
CA THR A 251 -1.51 -16.02 -2.17
C THR A 251 -3.00 -15.95 -1.84
N SER A 252 -3.80 -16.92 -2.28
CA SER A 252 -5.23 -17.06 -1.99
C SER A 252 -5.55 -17.62 -0.60
N GLY A 253 -4.55 -18.01 0.21
CA GLY A 253 -4.77 -18.50 1.58
C GLY A 253 -5.08 -19.99 1.69
N GLY A 254 -4.55 -20.79 0.76
CA GLY A 254 -4.60 -22.25 0.78
C GLY A 254 -3.34 -22.87 0.20
N VAL A 255 -3.30 -24.19 0.11
CA VAL A 255 -2.22 -24.96 -0.51
C VAL A 255 -2.71 -25.74 -1.74
N ARG A 256 -1.83 -25.89 -2.75
CA ARG A 256 -2.07 -26.61 -4.02
C ARG A 256 -0.87 -27.49 -4.37
N ASP A 257 -1.09 -28.62 -5.05
CA ASP A 257 -0.02 -29.55 -5.42
C ASP A 257 1.10 -28.89 -6.24
N ALA A 258 2.34 -29.21 -5.88
CA ALA A 258 3.56 -28.75 -6.55
C ALA A 258 3.52 -28.94 -8.08
N THR A 259 2.91 -30.02 -8.57
CA THR A 259 2.77 -30.33 -10.00
C THR A 259 1.87 -29.34 -10.75
N ARG A 260 0.81 -28.84 -10.11
CA ARG A 260 -0.15 -27.88 -10.70
C ARG A 260 0.35 -26.44 -10.69
N ILE A 261 1.20 -26.08 -9.73
CA ILE A 261 1.80 -24.74 -9.61
C ILE A 261 2.53 -24.31 -10.89
N SER A 262 3.03 -25.26 -11.69
CA SER A 262 3.66 -25.00 -12.99
C SER A 262 2.81 -24.15 -13.94
N ARG A 263 1.48 -24.19 -13.85
CA ARG A 263 0.55 -23.42 -14.69
C ARG A 263 0.28 -22.00 -14.19
N THR A 264 0.10 -21.84 -12.88
CA THR A 264 -0.22 -20.55 -12.25
C THR A 264 0.80 -20.11 -11.18
N PRO A 265 2.12 -20.11 -11.46
CA PRO A 265 3.12 -19.74 -10.45
C PRO A 265 3.07 -18.26 -10.03
N VAL A 266 2.27 -17.42 -10.72
CA VAL A 266 1.85 -16.10 -10.21
C VAL A 266 1.15 -16.20 -8.84
N ASP A 267 0.45 -17.31 -8.55
CA ASP A 267 -0.23 -17.58 -7.29
C ASP A 267 0.73 -17.83 -6.11
N THR A 268 2.05 -17.98 -6.35
CA THR A 268 3.03 -18.20 -5.27
C THR A 268 3.74 -16.91 -4.83
N LEU A 269 3.54 -15.81 -5.55
CA LEU A 269 4.27 -14.56 -5.36
C LEU A 269 3.81 -13.83 -4.09
N ASN A 270 4.67 -13.80 -3.06
CA ASN A 270 4.36 -13.31 -1.70
C ASN A 270 3.45 -14.26 -0.89
N SER A 271 3.57 -15.58 -1.11
CA SER A 271 2.82 -16.62 -0.40
C SER A 271 3.19 -16.86 1.08
N GLY A 272 4.40 -16.47 1.51
CA GLY A 272 4.89 -16.72 2.89
C GLY A 272 4.01 -16.11 3.99
N PRO A 273 3.88 -14.76 4.07
CA PRO A 273 3.09 -14.10 5.11
C PRO A 273 1.61 -14.52 5.15
N VAL A 274 1.05 -14.93 4.01
CA VAL A 274 -0.32 -15.45 3.89
C VAL A 274 -0.52 -16.73 4.72
N GLY A 275 0.53 -17.54 4.93
CA GLY A 275 0.51 -18.67 5.84
C GLY A 275 0.17 -18.28 7.27
N GLY A 276 0.70 -17.17 7.79
CA GLY A 276 0.40 -16.67 9.13
C GLY A 276 -1.06 -16.21 9.28
N VAL A 277 -1.63 -15.62 8.22
CA VAL A 277 -3.05 -15.22 8.19
C VAL A 277 -3.97 -16.46 8.15
N ALA A 278 -3.60 -17.50 7.40
CA ALA A 278 -4.33 -18.76 7.37
C ALA A 278 -4.26 -19.52 8.71
N ALA A 279 -3.09 -19.54 9.37
CA ALA A 279 -2.94 -20.02 10.74
C ALA A 279 -3.76 -19.21 11.76
N SER A 280 -3.87 -17.89 11.56
CA SER A 280 -4.69 -17.01 12.41
C SER A 280 -6.19 -17.30 12.29
N LEU A 281 -6.66 -17.71 11.10
CA LEU A 281 -8.04 -18.18 10.90
C LEU A 281 -8.30 -19.53 11.60
N ASP A 282 -7.36 -20.48 11.53
CA ASP A 282 -7.44 -21.77 12.24
C ASP A 282 -7.45 -21.57 13.77
N LEU A 283 -6.46 -20.86 14.31
CA LEU A 283 -6.39 -20.55 15.74
C LEU A 283 -7.60 -19.71 16.20
N GLY A 284 -8.07 -18.78 15.37
CA GLY A 284 -9.31 -18.02 15.58
C GLY A 284 -10.52 -18.93 15.80
N ARG A 285 -10.71 -19.96 14.97
CA ARG A 285 -11.79 -20.94 15.15
C ARG A 285 -11.66 -21.73 16.46
N ARG A 286 -10.44 -22.04 16.90
CA ARG A 286 -10.18 -22.78 18.15
C ARG A 286 -10.48 -21.94 19.39
N LEU A 287 -10.13 -20.66 19.38
CA LEU A 287 -10.36 -19.72 20.48
C LEU A 287 -11.76 -19.06 20.45
N GLY A 288 -12.51 -19.22 19.35
CA GLY A 288 -13.85 -18.66 19.16
C GLY A 288 -13.88 -17.25 18.54
N HIS A 289 -12.76 -16.78 17.99
CA HIS A 289 -12.56 -15.42 17.49
C HIS A 289 -12.88 -15.39 15.98
N ALA A 290 -14.07 -14.92 15.61
CA ALA A 290 -14.47 -14.79 14.20
C ALA A 290 -13.78 -13.62 13.46
N ASN A 291 -13.30 -12.62 14.20
CA ASN A 291 -12.66 -11.40 13.72
C ASN A 291 -11.24 -11.31 14.30
N VAL A 292 -10.23 -11.42 13.42
CA VAL A 292 -8.82 -11.44 13.81
C VAL A 292 -8.00 -10.52 12.91
N VAL A 293 -7.24 -9.61 13.52
CA VAL A 293 -6.13 -8.91 12.86
C VAL A 293 -4.87 -9.76 13.05
N ALA A 294 -4.40 -10.39 11.98
CA ALA A 294 -3.14 -11.13 11.95
C ALA A 294 -1.99 -10.14 11.77
N THR A 295 -0.97 -10.14 12.63
CA THR A 295 0.19 -9.25 12.54
C THR A 295 1.53 -9.98 12.65
N ASP A 296 2.41 -9.76 11.67
CA ASP A 296 3.80 -10.22 11.69
C ASP A 296 4.73 -9.00 11.82
N VAL A 297 5.63 -8.98 12.82
CA VAL A 297 6.76 -8.02 12.82
C VAL A 297 8.06 -8.81 12.62
N GLY A 298 8.65 -8.60 11.46
CA GLY A 298 9.96 -9.12 11.10
C GLY A 298 11.10 -8.13 11.42
N GLY A 299 12.30 -8.47 10.92
CA GLY A 299 13.46 -7.57 10.98
C GLY A 299 13.37 -6.37 10.02
N THR A 300 12.47 -6.39 9.04
CA THR A 300 12.42 -5.42 7.94
C THR A 300 11.02 -4.91 7.60
N SER A 301 9.98 -5.69 7.89
CA SER A 301 8.59 -5.37 7.59
C SER A 301 7.69 -5.53 8.81
N PHE A 302 6.54 -4.87 8.74
CA PHE A 302 5.35 -5.19 9.52
C PHE A 302 4.22 -5.52 8.54
N ASP A 303 3.69 -6.73 8.64
CA ASP A 303 2.71 -7.29 7.71
C ASP A 303 1.38 -7.55 8.46
N VAL A 304 0.25 -7.20 7.84
CA VAL A 304 -1.09 -7.19 8.46
C VAL A 304 -2.10 -7.91 7.58
N GLY A 305 -2.60 -9.05 8.03
CA GLY A 305 -3.72 -9.77 7.40
C GLY A 305 -5.03 -9.59 8.17
N ILE A 306 -6.16 -9.64 7.47
CA ILE A 306 -7.50 -9.54 8.11
C ILE A 306 -8.31 -10.82 7.91
N VAL A 307 -8.78 -11.38 9.02
CA VAL A 307 -9.86 -12.37 9.07
C VAL A 307 -11.10 -11.67 9.63
N ALA A 308 -12.22 -11.75 8.93
CA ALA A 308 -13.49 -11.18 9.40
C ALA A 308 -14.65 -12.13 9.08
N ASP A 309 -15.64 -12.19 9.99
CA ASP A 309 -16.80 -13.08 9.92
C ASP A 309 -16.41 -14.56 9.60
N GLY A 310 -15.30 -15.03 10.20
CA GLY A 310 -14.76 -16.38 10.05
C GLY A 310 -14.08 -16.67 8.70
N ARG A 311 -13.76 -15.63 7.90
CA ARG A 311 -13.24 -15.75 6.53
C ARG A 311 -12.00 -14.88 6.29
N LEU A 312 -11.06 -15.41 5.51
CA LEU A 312 -9.95 -14.64 4.96
C LEU A 312 -10.49 -13.50 4.10
N GLN A 313 -9.93 -12.31 4.26
CA GLN A 313 -10.28 -11.16 3.43
C GLN A 313 -9.32 -11.03 2.24
N PHE A 314 -9.86 -10.74 1.06
CA PHE A 314 -9.09 -10.59 -0.18
C PHE A 314 -8.88 -9.12 -0.54
N ALA A 315 -7.80 -8.82 -1.25
CA ALA A 315 -7.45 -7.48 -1.71
C ALA A 315 -8.36 -7.02 -2.85
N ARG A 316 -8.90 -5.80 -2.77
CA ARG A 316 -9.83 -5.24 -3.78
C ARG A 316 -9.14 -4.89 -5.11
N ARG A 317 -7.89 -4.45 -5.03
CA ARG A 317 -6.98 -4.18 -6.16
C ARG A 317 -5.67 -4.91 -5.84
N PRO A 318 -5.59 -6.24 -6.03
CA PRO A 318 -4.40 -7.00 -5.66
C PRO A 318 -3.21 -6.52 -6.51
N MET A 319 -2.05 -6.37 -5.87
CA MET A 319 -0.88 -5.76 -6.48
C MET A 319 0.40 -6.47 -6.03
N ILE A 320 1.40 -6.49 -6.92
CA ILE A 320 2.76 -6.90 -6.61
C ILE A 320 3.70 -5.78 -7.07
N GLY A 321 4.28 -5.06 -6.11
CA GLY A 321 5.02 -3.83 -6.37
C GLY A 321 4.14 -2.81 -7.10
N MET A 322 4.45 -2.54 -8.37
CA MET A 322 3.69 -1.62 -9.24
C MET A 322 2.72 -2.32 -10.20
N TYR A 323 2.67 -3.66 -10.20
CA TYR A 323 1.87 -4.45 -11.15
C TYR A 323 0.52 -4.85 -10.52
N PRO A 324 -0.63 -4.50 -11.12
CA PRO A 324 -1.91 -5.05 -10.68
C PRO A 324 -2.04 -6.52 -11.09
N LEU A 325 -2.74 -7.29 -10.26
CA LEU A 325 -3.15 -8.66 -10.53
C LEU A 325 -4.64 -8.74 -10.83
N ALA A 326 -5.03 -9.82 -11.49
CA ALA A 326 -6.40 -10.25 -11.74
C ALA A 326 -6.71 -11.63 -11.10
N THR A 327 -5.79 -12.20 -10.32
CA THR A 327 -6.02 -13.38 -9.46
C THR A 327 -6.41 -12.95 -8.02
N PRO A 328 -7.16 -13.78 -7.27
CA PRO A 328 -7.47 -13.52 -5.87
C PRO A 328 -6.22 -13.62 -4.98
N VAL A 329 -5.98 -12.57 -4.17
CA VAL A 329 -4.89 -12.51 -3.19
C VAL A 329 -5.48 -12.10 -1.84
N VAL A 330 -5.12 -12.79 -0.77
CA VAL A 330 -5.43 -12.39 0.63
C VAL A 330 -4.85 -11.00 0.87
N ASP A 331 -5.64 -10.09 1.43
CA ASP A 331 -5.16 -8.74 1.69
C ASP A 331 -4.14 -8.76 2.83
N LEU A 332 -2.88 -8.56 2.44
CA LEU A 332 -1.74 -8.41 3.31
C LEU A 332 -1.27 -6.96 3.21
N THR A 333 -1.74 -6.15 4.16
CA THR A 333 -1.14 -4.87 4.54
C THR A 333 0.38 -5.02 4.72
N SER A 334 1.26 -4.11 4.27
CA SER A 334 2.70 -4.19 4.60
C SER A 334 3.36 -2.82 4.62
N ILE A 335 4.27 -2.59 5.57
CA ILE A 335 5.13 -1.39 5.66
C ILE A 335 6.57 -1.76 6.02
N GLY A 336 7.53 -0.93 5.60
CA GLY A 336 8.97 -1.03 5.94
C GLY A 336 9.31 -0.64 7.39
N THR A 337 8.45 -0.96 8.35
CA THR A 337 8.62 -0.66 9.79
C THR A 337 8.73 -1.96 10.57
N GLY A 338 9.93 -2.54 10.61
CA GLY A 338 10.28 -3.70 11.43
C GLY A 338 11.43 -3.37 12.40
N GLY A 339 11.96 -4.38 13.09
CA GLY A 339 13.01 -4.17 14.11
C GLY A 339 14.26 -3.44 13.58
N GLY A 340 14.70 -3.74 12.36
CA GLY A 340 15.85 -3.10 11.72
C GLY A 340 15.58 -1.75 11.07
N SER A 341 14.36 -1.21 11.12
CA SER A 341 14.05 0.09 10.50
C SER A 341 14.77 1.23 11.22
N ILE A 342 15.39 2.11 10.44
CA ILE A 342 16.36 3.10 10.92
C ILE A 342 15.62 4.33 11.47
N ALA A 343 16.06 4.83 12.62
CA ALA A 343 15.61 6.08 13.20
C ALA A 343 16.54 7.23 12.75
N TRP A 344 15.95 8.34 12.28
CA TRP A 344 16.68 9.49 11.72
C TRP A 344 15.93 10.81 11.98
N ILE A 345 16.60 11.94 11.75
CA ILE A 345 16.00 13.28 11.88
C ILE A 345 15.80 13.89 10.49
N ASP A 346 14.57 14.27 10.19
CA ASP A 346 14.22 15.03 9.00
C ASP A 346 14.83 16.44 9.09
N HIS A 347 15.81 16.73 8.23
CA HIS A 347 16.51 18.02 8.21
C HIS A 347 15.63 19.20 7.72
N THR A 348 14.45 18.92 7.16
CA THR A 348 13.50 19.93 6.66
C THR A 348 12.47 20.31 7.72
N THR A 349 11.95 19.32 8.45
CA THR A 349 10.90 19.52 9.47
C THR A 349 11.41 19.52 10.90
N GLY A 350 12.62 18.99 11.15
CA GLY A 350 13.20 18.82 12.48
C GLY A 350 12.60 17.65 13.27
N SER A 351 11.78 16.79 12.65
CA SER A 351 11.11 15.68 13.32
C SER A 351 11.92 14.38 13.37
N LEU A 352 11.62 13.55 14.37
CA LEU A 352 12.09 12.17 14.44
C LEU A 352 11.28 11.31 13.47
N ARG A 353 11.96 10.57 12.60
CA ARG A 353 11.38 9.64 11.64
C ARG A 353 11.89 8.22 11.91
N VAL A 354 11.10 7.22 11.56
CA VAL A 354 11.46 5.79 11.59
C VAL A 354 11.10 5.17 10.25
N GLY A 355 12.06 4.49 9.61
CA GLY A 355 11.91 3.98 8.24
C GLY A 355 11.86 5.10 7.19
N PRO A 356 11.63 4.77 5.90
CA PRO A 356 11.46 3.43 5.35
C PRO A 356 12.77 2.64 5.19
N GLN A 357 13.93 3.26 5.41
CA GLN A 357 15.23 2.58 5.34
C GLN A 357 15.36 1.56 6.47
N SER A 358 15.95 0.40 6.17
CA SER A 358 16.24 -0.66 7.15
C SER A 358 17.71 -1.07 7.09
N ALA A 359 18.28 -1.40 8.25
CA ALA A 359 19.63 -1.96 8.38
C ALA A 359 19.70 -3.46 8.02
N GLY A 360 18.56 -4.12 7.84
CA GLY A 360 18.48 -5.55 7.52
C GLY A 360 19.04 -6.46 8.62
N ALA A 361 19.67 -7.58 8.22
CA ALA A 361 20.36 -8.52 9.12
C ALA A 361 21.90 -8.47 9.00
N ASP A 362 22.40 -7.72 8.01
CA ASP A 362 23.81 -7.49 7.68
C ASP A 362 23.90 -6.15 6.93
N PRO A 363 24.53 -5.08 7.49
CA PRO A 363 25.22 -5.06 8.79
C PRO A 363 24.27 -5.08 10.00
N GLY A 364 22.96 -4.84 9.81
CA GLY A 364 21.94 -4.91 10.87
C GLY A 364 21.97 -3.78 11.89
N PRO A 365 21.06 -3.84 12.90
CA PRO A 365 21.08 -3.03 14.12
C PRO A 365 22.47 -2.92 14.77
N VAL A 366 22.73 -1.80 15.44
CA VAL A 366 24.03 -1.54 16.08
C VAL A 366 24.32 -2.58 17.18
N CYS A 367 23.31 -2.95 17.95
CA CYS A 367 23.36 -3.97 18.99
C CYS A 367 23.74 -5.38 18.50
N TYR A 368 23.72 -5.67 17.19
CA TYR A 368 24.18 -6.96 16.66
C TYR A 368 25.71 -7.07 16.59
N GLY A 369 26.45 -5.97 16.78
CA GLY A 369 27.92 -5.96 16.73
C GLY A 369 28.54 -6.18 15.33
N ARG A 370 27.72 -6.23 14.27
CA ARG A 370 28.13 -6.57 12.89
C ARG A 370 28.54 -5.37 12.02
N GLY A 371 28.89 -4.25 12.64
CA GLY A 371 29.27 -3.02 11.94
C GLY A 371 28.10 -2.09 11.58
N GLY A 372 26.89 -2.35 12.08
CA GLY A 372 25.78 -1.40 12.08
C GLY A 372 26.18 -0.08 12.76
N ARG A 373 25.69 1.05 12.23
CA ARG A 373 26.08 2.40 12.71
C ARG A 373 24.92 3.32 13.10
N LEU A 374 23.78 3.20 12.41
CA LEU A 374 22.61 4.06 12.61
C LEU A 374 21.62 3.34 13.54
N PRO A 375 20.99 4.04 14.50
CA PRO A 375 20.07 3.43 15.44
C PRO A 375 18.81 2.90 14.74
N THR A 376 18.29 1.78 15.24
CA THR A 376 17.08 1.11 14.73
C THR A 376 16.01 0.93 15.82
N VAL A 377 14.82 0.44 15.46
CA VAL A 377 13.76 0.08 16.42
C VAL A 377 14.25 -0.97 17.42
N THR A 378 15.03 -1.97 16.99
CA THR A 378 15.66 -2.96 17.88
C THR A 378 16.69 -2.30 18.80
N ASP A 379 17.50 -1.36 18.30
CA ASP A 379 18.45 -0.63 19.16
C ASP A 379 17.72 0.19 20.23
N ALA A 380 16.55 0.75 19.92
CA ALA A 380 15.70 1.42 20.90
C ALA A 380 15.14 0.43 21.96
N ALA A 381 14.60 -0.71 21.53
CA ALA A 381 14.09 -1.74 22.44
C ALA A 381 15.19 -2.30 23.37
N VAL A 382 16.40 -2.52 22.85
CA VAL A 382 17.57 -2.92 23.65
C VAL A 382 18.02 -1.79 24.58
N ALA A 383 18.09 -0.55 24.09
CA ALA A 383 18.49 0.61 24.88
C ALA A 383 17.54 0.88 26.06
N LEU A 384 16.23 0.64 25.89
CA LEU A 384 15.19 0.70 26.92
C LEU A 384 15.22 -0.47 27.91
N GLY A 385 15.97 -1.54 27.62
CA GLY A 385 16.02 -2.74 28.45
C GLY A 385 14.83 -3.68 28.25
N TYR A 386 14.23 -3.73 27.05
CA TYR A 386 13.19 -4.72 26.72
C TYR A 386 13.80 -6.02 26.20
N LEU A 387 14.98 -5.94 25.57
CA LEU A 387 15.71 -7.07 24.97
C LEU A 387 17.18 -7.04 25.37
N ASP A 388 17.75 -8.21 25.66
CA ASP A 388 19.19 -8.46 25.78
C ASP A 388 19.69 -9.56 24.83
N ARG A 389 18.77 -10.31 24.20
CA ARG A 389 19.05 -11.42 23.28
C ARG A 389 18.06 -11.45 22.13
N LEU A 390 18.45 -12.05 21.00
CA LEU A 390 17.58 -12.33 19.86
C LEU A 390 17.68 -13.80 19.43
N GLY A 391 16.53 -14.44 19.21
CA GLY A 391 16.44 -15.85 18.79
C GLY A 391 17.14 -16.83 19.74
N GLY A 392 17.15 -16.53 21.05
CA GLY A 392 17.83 -17.29 22.11
C GLY A 392 19.38 -17.26 22.09
N GLN A 393 19.99 -16.99 20.93
CA GLN A 393 21.43 -17.22 20.70
C GLN A 393 22.26 -15.94 20.56
N LEU A 394 21.74 -14.87 19.95
CA LEU A 394 22.49 -13.64 19.71
C LEU A 394 22.33 -12.68 20.90
N THR A 395 23.36 -12.53 21.73
CA THR A 395 23.42 -11.48 22.76
C THR A 395 23.54 -10.10 22.09
N LEU A 396 22.86 -9.09 22.65
CA LEU A 396 22.72 -7.75 22.07
C LEU A 396 23.50 -6.70 22.87
N ASP A 397 24.26 -5.84 22.20
CA ASP A 397 25.05 -4.77 22.83
C ASP A 397 24.20 -3.52 23.10
N ALA A 398 23.73 -3.40 24.34
CA ALA A 398 22.97 -2.25 24.82
C ALA A 398 23.81 -0.96 24.97
N ALA A 399 25.12 -1.05 25.16
CA ALA A 399 25.98 0.12 25.28
C ALA A 399 26.19 0.76 23.89
N ALA A 400 26.43 -0.07 22.87
CA ALA A 400 26.53 0.37 21.48
C ALA A 400 25.20 0.96 20.95
N ALA A 401 24.06 0.33 21.29
CA ALA A 401 22.73 0.85 20.97
C ALA A 401 22.48 2.25 21.57
N ARG A 402 22.70 2.42 22.88
CA ARG A 402 22.55 3.71 23.57
C ARG A 402 23.48 4.78 22.98
N SER A 403 24.74 4.44 22.70
CA SER A 403 25.70 5.35 22.08
C SER A 403 25.31 5.77 20.65
N ALA A 404 24.65 4.91 19.88
CA ALA A 404 24.13 5.27 18.56
C ALA A 404 22.95 6.25 18.64
N ILE A 405 21.99 6.01 19.55
CA ILE A 405 20.85 6.91 19.79
C ILE A 405 21.33 8.28 20.30
N GLU A 406 22.28 8.30 21.24
CA GLU A 406 22.85 9.55 21.76
C GLU A 406 23.54 10.38 20.66
N ARG A 407 24.38 9.72 19.86
CA ARG A 407 25.23 10.36 18.85
C ARG A 407 24.45 10.88 17.63
N GLU A 408 23.57 10.04 17.07
CA GLU A 408 22.87 10.35 15.82
C GLU A 408 21.55 11.10 16.04
N LEU A 409 20.93 11.01 17.23
CA LEU A 409 19.62 11.60 17.51
C LEU A 409 19.63 12.63 18.65
N ALA A 410 20.09 12.26 19.86
CA ALA A 410 20.01 13.15 21.02
C ALA A 410 20.86 14.42 20.86
N GLY A 411 22.12 14.26 20.47
CA GLY A 411 23.03 15.37 20.22
C GLY A 411 22.51 16.37 19.16
N PRO A 412 22.02 15.90 18.00
CA PRO A 412 21.40 16.77 17.00
C PRO A 412 20.07 17.42 17.42
N LEU A 413 19.14 16.70 18.07
CA LEU A 413 17.86 17.28 18.54
C LEU A 413 18.08 18.37 19.60
N ALA A 414 19.03 18.18 20.51
CA ALA A 414 19.41 19.19 21.50
C ALA A 414 19.99 20.47 20.84
N LYS A 415 20.78 20.31 19.77
CA LYS A 415 21.33 21.43 18.98
C LYS A 415 20.25 22.17 18.18
N ALA A 416 19.29 21.46 17.61
CA ALA A 416 18.24 22.03 16.76
C ALA A 416 17.16 22.78 17.57
N SER A 417 16.73 22.21 18.70
CA SER A 417 15.63 22.77 19.51
C SER A 417 16.00 24.00 20.34
N GLY A 418 17.30 24.23 20.59
CA GLY A 418 17.79 25.33 21.41
C GLY A 418 17.41 25.25 22.90
N ARG A 419 16.77 24.15 23.33
CA ARG A 419 16.35 23.92 24.71
C ARG A 419 17.50 23.24 25.49
N ALA A 420 18.19 24.02 26.32
CA ALA A 420 19.13 23.47 27.30
C ALA A 420 18.34 22.71 28.37
N GLY A 421 18.47 21.38 28.38
CA GLY A 421 17.54 20.46 29.05
C GLY A 421 17.05 19.41 28.04
N SER A 422 17.99 18.68 27.46
CA SER A 422 17.76 17.69 26.40
C SER A 422 17.01 16.46 26.91
N GLN A 423 16.13 15.91 26.09
CA GLN A 423 15.59 14.56 26.28
C GLN A 423 16.74 13.56 26.48
N SER A 424 16.56 12.65 27.43
CA SER A 424 17.47 11.55 27.71
C SER A 424 17.52 10.52 26.57
N VAL A 425 18.56 9.69 26.56
CA VAL A 425 18.66 8.55 25.61
C VAL A 425 17.48 7.59 25.76
N ASP A 426 16.96 7.41 26.98
CA ASP A 426 15.78 6.60 27.24
C ASP A 426 14.49 7.24 26.69
N GLU A 427 14.25 8.54 26.90
CA GLU A 427 13.10 9.25 26.30
C GLU A 427 13.14 9.23 24.76
N ILE A 428 14.32 9.31 24.15
CA ILE A 428 14.46 9.27 22.69
C ILE A 428 14.29 7.84 22.16
N ALA A 429 14.76 6.82 22.89
CA ALA A 429 14.48 5.43 22.57
C ALA A 429 12.97 5.11 22.68
N ASP A 430 12.29 5.66 23.70
CA ASP A 430 10.84 5.56 23.83
C ASP A 430 10.11 6.27 22.69
N ASP A 431 10.56 7.47 22.27
CA ASP A 431 10.02 8.17 21.11
C ASP A 431 10.22 7.40 19.78
N ILE A 432 11.33 6.69 19.59
CA ILE A 432 11.52 5.79 18.44
C ILE A 432 10.46 4.68 18.43
N LEU A 433 10.25 4.02 19.58
CA LEU A 433 9.21 2.98 19.69
C LEU A 433 7.80 3.58 19.55
N ARG A 434 7.57 4.80 20.02
CA ARG A 434 6.28 5.50 19.93
C ARG A 434 5.92 5.84 18.49
N VAL A 435 6.88 6.33 17.69
CA VAL A 435 6.70 6.55 16.24
C VAL A 435 6.47 5.22 15.51
N ALA A 436 7.27 4.18 15.80
CA ALA A 436 7.11 2.87 15.16
C ALA A 436 5.74 2.23 15.46
N ASN A 437 5.30 2.24 16.72
CA ASN A 437 3.98 1.70 17.12
C ASN A 437 2.82 2.48 16.49
N ALA A 438 2.93 3.81 16.38
CA ALA A 438 1.91 4.61 15.70
C ALA A 438 1.79 4.24 14.21
N GLN A 439 2.91 4.07 13.50
CA GLN A 439 2.93 3.58 12.12
C GLN A 439 2.28 2.19 11.97
N MET A 440 2.57 1.26 12.88
CA MET A 440 1.95 -0.08 12.92
C MET A 440 0.43 0.02 13.16
N ALA A 441 0.00 0.80 14.14
CA ALA A 441 -1.41 1.02 14.44
C ALA A 441 -2.16 1.79 13.32
N ASP A 442 -1.50 2.67 12.57
CA ASP A 442 -2.06 3.30 11.36
C ASP A 442 -2.20 2.31 10.19
N LEU A 443 -1.27 1.35 10.02
CA LEU A 443 -1.46 0.29 9.04
C LEU A 443 -2.67 -0.58 9.39
N VAL A 444 -2.74 -1.09 10.64
CA VAL A 444 -3.87 -1.94 11.07
C VAL A 444 -5.21 -1.21 10.95
N ARG A 445 -5.31 0.06 11.40
CA ARG A 445 -6.54 0.84 11.26
C ARG A 445 -6.92 1.04 9.79
N ARG A 446 -5.98 1.28 8.89
CA ARG A 446 -6.28 1.36 7.45
C ARG A 446 -6.73 0.02 6.89
N SER A 447 -6.06 -1.09 7.18
CA SER A 447 -6.42 -2.42 6.68
C SER A 447 -7.81 -2.90 7.16
N THR A 448 -8.28 -2.47 8.35
CA THR A 448 -9.65 -2.73 8.86
C THR A 448 -10.69 -1.71 8.39
N VAL A 449 -10.43 -0.41 8.46
CA VAL A 449 -11.43 0.62 8.11
C VAL A 449 -11.67 0.66 6.60
N GLN A 450 -10.67 0.36 5.77
CA GLN A 450 -10.88 0.14 4.32
C GLN A 450 -11.81 -1.05 4.00
N ARG A 451 -12.15 -1.89 4.99
CA ARG A 451 -13.16 -2.96 4.91
C ARG A 451 -14.52 -2.55 5.47
N GLY A 452 -14.57 -1.58 6.38
CA GLY A 452 -15.79 -1.17 7.10
C GLY A 452 -15.87 -1.78 8.50
N HIS A 453 -14.71 -2.11 9.08
CA HIS A 453 -14.59 -2.70 10.41
C HIS A 453 -13.84 -1.77 11.36
N ASP A 454 -14.28 -1.75 12.63
CA ASP A 454 -13.60 -1.08 13.74
C ASP A 454 -12.56 -2.03 14.36
N PRO A 455 -11.28 -1.63 14.54
CA PRO A 455 -10.29 -2.47 15.24
C PRO A 455 -10.73 -2.97 16.62
N ALA A 456 -11.57 -2.22 17.33
CA ALA A 456 -11.98 -2.58 18.69
C ALA A 456 -12.87 -3.85 18.77
N ASP A 457 -13.42 -4.31 17.64
CA ASP A 457 -14.25 -5.52 17.51
C ASP A 457 -13.45 -6.78 17.08
N PHE A 458 -12.12 -6.68 17.04
CA PHE A 458 -11.20 -7.72 16.59
C PHE A 458 -10.28 -8.16 17.73
N ALA A 459 -9.93 -9.45 17.75
CA ALA A 459 -8.74 -9.91 18.46
C ALA A 459 -7.50 -9.65 17.59
N LEU A 460 -6.36 -9.31 18.20
CA LEU A 460 -5.11 -9.11 17.44
C LEU A 460 -4.13 -10.26 17.68
N TYR A 461 -3.66 -10.92 16.62
CA TYR A 461 -2.80 -12.09 16.70
C TYR A 461 -1.37 -11.70 16.31
N ALA A 462 -0.50 -11.55 17.30
CA ALA A 462 0.86 -11.05 17.14
C ALA A 462 1.88 -12.21 17.02
N TYR A 463 2.45 -12.38 15.83
CA TYR A 463 3.42 -13.41 15.50
C TYR A 463 4.65 -12.84 14.76
N GLY A 464 5.52 -13.73 14.25
CA GLY A 464 6.85 -13.35 13.79
C GLY A 464 7.84 -13.20 14.95
N GLY A 465 9.05 -12.72 14.63
CA GLY A 465 10.15 -12.64 15.59
C GLY A 465 9.99 -11.52 16.62
N ALA A 466 9.31 -10.43 16.26
CA ALA A 466 9.30 -9.20 17.06
C ALA A 466 7.90 -8.66 17.43
N ALA A 467 6.79 -9.21 16.93
CA ALA A 467 5.48 -8.62 17.24
C ALA A 467 5.12 -8.64 18.74
N PRO A 468 5.40 -9.71 19.51
CA PRO A 468 5.17 -9.72 20.96
C PRO A 468 5.95 -8.65 21.74
N GLN A 469 6.99 -8.05 21.14
CA GLN A 469 7.79 -6.98 21.75
C GLN A 469 7.09 -5.63 21.74
N TYR A 470 6.10 -5.45 20.84
CA TYR A 470 5.44 -4.16 20.58
C TYR A 470 3.91 -4.23 20.66
N ALA A 471 3.32 -5.42 20.50
CA ALA A 471 1.88 -5.59 20.30
C ALA A 471 1.00 -4.97 21.40
N GLY A 472 1.46 -5.00 22.66
CA GLY A 472 0.74 -4.33 23.76
C GLY A 472 0.53 -2.83 23.54
N ARG A 473 1.50 -2.12 22.94
CA ARG A 473 1.39 -0.69 22.65
C ARG A 473 0.52 -0.40 21.44
N TYR A 474 0.77 -1.05 20.29
CA TYR A 474 -0.05 -0.78 19.10
C TYR A 474 -1.49 -1.30 19.23
N ALA A 475 -1.76 -2.31 20.07
CA ALA A 475 -3.13 -2.74 20.40
C ALA A 475 -3.89 -1.70 21.26
N GLU A 476 -3.25 -1.11 22.26
CA GLU A 476 -3.81 0.00 23.04
C GLU A 476 -4.08 1.22 22.13
N ASP A 477 -3.15 1.55 21.24
CA ASP A 477 -3.29 2.63 20.26
C ASP A 477 -4.32 2.32 19.15
N LEU A 478 -4.75 1.07 19.02
CA LEU A 478 -5.92 0.68 18.24
C LEU A 478 -7.22 0.82 19.05
N GLY A 479 -7.21 0.45 20.33
CA GLY A 479 -8.41 0.21 21.16
C GLY A 479 -8.82 -1.27 21.19
N VAL A 480 -7.92 -2.17 20.80
CA VAL A 480 -8.12 -3.62 20.85
C VAL A 480 -8.11 -4.08 22.30
N ARG A 481 -9.04 -4.99 22.66
CA ARG A 481 -9.21 -5.50 24.03
C ARG A 481 -8.21 -6.60 24.41
N GLU A 482 -7.72 -7.34 23.41
CA GLU A 482 -6.88 -8.52 23.62
C GLU A 482 -5.93 -8.78 22.44
N VAL A 483 -4.72 -9.19 22.79
CA VAL A 483 -3.70 -9.70 21.87
C VAL A 483 -3.46 -11.17 22.18
N VAL A 484 -3.41 -12.03 21.16
CA VAL A 484 -2.95 -13.42 21.27
C VAL A 484 -1.54 -13.52 20.67
N VAL A 485 -0.61 -14.09 21.42
CA VAL A 485 0.71 -14.50 20.95
C VAL A 485 0.67 -16.03 20.79
N PRO A 486 0.71 -16.56 19.56
CA PRO A 486 0.70 -18.01 19.35
C PRO A 486 1.96 -18.68 19.92
N ALA A 487 1.83 -19.91 20.42
CA ALA A 487 2.95 -20.70 20.94
C ALA A 487 4.09 -20.88 19.91
N LEU A 488 3.74 -20.91 18.62
CA LEU A 488 4.66 -21.02 17.47
C LEU A 488 4.92 -19.68 16.76
N ALA A 489 4.71 -18.53 17.43
CA ALA A 489 4.75 -17.18 16.84
C ALA A 489 5.88 -16.94 15.82
N SER A 490 7.12 -17.27 16.14
CA SER A 490 8.29 -17.01 15.29
C SER A 490 8.38 -17.82 14.00
N VAL A 491 7.55 -18.86 13.86
CA VAL A 491 7.46 -19.77 12.72
C VAL A 491 6.00 -19.98 12.29
N PHE A 492 5.10 -19.07 12.67
CA PHE A 492 3.65 -19.24 12.52
C PHE A 492 3.19 -19.35 11.06
N SER A 493 3.91 -18.70 10.13
CA SER A 493 3.68 -18.83 8.68
C SER A 493 4.05 -20.23 8.15
N ALA A 494 5.10 -20.85 8.68
CA ALA A 494 5.47 -22.23 8.35
C ALA A 494 4.51 -23.26 9.00
N TYR A 495 4.04 -23.01 10.23
CA TYR A 495 2.92 -23.77 10.82
C TYR A 495 1.66 -23.67 9.94
N GLY A 496 1.30 -22.46 9.50
CA GLY A 496 0.15 -22.23 8.62
C GLY A 496 0.22 -23.02 7.32
N ALA A 497 1.40 -23.08 6.69
CA ALA A 497 1.60 -23.92 5.50
C ALA A 497 1.26 -25.41 5.76
N ALA A 498 1.64 -25.97 6.93
CA ALA A 498 1.35 -27.36 7.30
C ALA A 498 -0.07 -27.62 7.81
N ALA A 499 -0.78 -26.59 8.29
CA ALA A 499 -2.07 -26.71 8.96
C ALA A 499 -3.28 -26.22 8.13
N THR A 500 -3.06 -25.56 6.99
CA THR A 500 -4.13 -25.00 6.15
C THR A 500 -4.76 -26.04 5.24
N ASP A 501 -6.07 -25.94 5.03
CA ASP A 501 -6.86 -26.76 4.08
C ASP A 501 -6.30 -26.74 2.64
N LEU A 502 -6.56 -27.81 1.88
CA LEU A 502 -6.52 -27.73 0.41
C LEU A 502 -7.66 -26.82 -0.02
N ARG A 503 -7.38 -25.81 -0.84
CA ARG A 503 -8.39 -24.85 -1.30
C ARG A 503 -8.28 -24.58 -2.78
N SER A 504 -9.44 -24.49 -3.43
CA SER A 504 -9.53 -23.96 -4.78
C SER A 504 -10.72 -23.02 -4.86
N LEU A 505 -10.45 -21.80 -5.34
CA LEU A 505 -11.44 -20.77 -5.58
C LEU A 505 -11.64 -20.64 -7.08
N ALA A 506 -12.76 -21.17 -7.58
CA ALA A 506 -13.21 -20.92 -8.94
C ALA A 506 -14.15 -19.70 -8.92
N GLU A 507 -13.83 -18.67 -9.70
CA GLU A 507 -14.68 -17.49 -9.87
C GLU A 507 -14.79 -17.15 -11.36
N VAL A 508 -15.97 -16.67 -11.76
CA VAL A 508 -16.16 -16.01 -13.06
C VAL A 508 -16.74 -14.61 -12.83
N GLU A 509 -16.12 -13.62 -13.48
CA GLU A 509 -16.70 -12.28 -13.58
C GLU A 509 -17.67 -12.25 -14.77
N LEU A 510 -18.88 -11.78 -14.51
CA LEU A 510 -19.96 -11.72 -15.49
C LEU A 510 -20.09 -10.30 -16.05
N ARG A 511 -20.68 -10.20 -17.24
CA ARG A 511 -21.36 -8.96 -17.63
C ARG A 511 -22.40 -8.63 -16.55
N PRO A 512 -22.54 -7.37 -16.09
CA PRO A 512 -23.61 -7.01 -15.16
C PRO A 512 -24.98 -7.38 -15.73
N GLU A 513 -25.70 -8.25 -15.01
CA GLU A 513 -27.08 -8.68 -15.33
C GLU A 513 -28.00 -8.31 -14.16
N PRO A 514 -29.22 -7.76 -14.42
CA PRO A 514 -30.23 -7.59 -13.38
C PRO A 514 -30.54 -8.91 -12.67
N LEU A 515 -30.63 -8.88 -11.34
CA LEU A 515 -30.66 -10.08 -10.51
C LEU A 515 -31.83 -11.03 -10.86
N GLU A 516 -32.98 -10.47 -11.24
CA GLU A 516 -34.20 -11.19 -11.63
C GLU A 516 -34.01 -12.05 -12.90
N ARG A 517 -33.08 -11.66 -13.76
CA ARG A 517 -32.62 -12.43 -14.92
C ARG A 517 -31.45 -13.34 -14.55
N ALA A 518 -30.53 -12.86 -13.71
CA ALA A 518 -29.30 -13.54 -13.37
C ALA A 518 -29.52 -14.87 -12.62
N VAL A 519 -30.52 -14.93 -11.71
CA VAL A 519 -30.86 -16.17 -10.97
C VAL A 519 -31.23 -17.34 -11.88
N GLN A 520 -31.71 -17.09 -13.11
CA GLN A 520 -32.07 -18.13 -14.08
C GLN A 520 -30.85 -18.84 -14.69
N LEU A 521 -29.69 -18.19 -14.69
CA LEU A 521 -28.43 -18.71 -15.23
C LEU A 521 -27.49 -19.24 -14.12
N LEU A 522 -27.68 -18.73 -12.91
CA LEU A 522 -26.88 -19.01 -11.72
C LEU A 522 -26.70 -20.52 -11.39
N PRO A 523 -27.71 -21.42 -11.47
CA PRO A 523 -27.50 -22.84 -11.20
C PRO A 523 -26.44 -23.49 -12.10
N ALA A 524 -26.47 -23.20 -13.40
CA ALA A 524 -25.51 -23.76 -14.36
C ALA A 524 -24.09 -23.22 -14.14
N THR A 525 -23.98 -21.92 -13.86
CA THR A 525 -22.70 -21.27 -13.52
C THR A 525 -22.10 -21.85 -12.24
N LEU A 526 -22.92 -22.05 -11.19
CA LEU A 526 -22.48 -22.66 -9.94
C LEU A 526 -21.99 -24.10 -10.14
N ALA A 527 -22.68 -24.91 -10.94
CA ALA A 527 -22.29 -26.30 -11.21
C ALA A 527 -20.93 -26.41 -11.93
N ASP A 528 -20.68 -25.58 -12.94
CA ASP A 528 -19.37 -25.54 -13.62
C ASP A 528 -18.26 -25.03 -12.69
N LEU A 529 -18.49 -23.96 -11.95
CA LEU A 529 -17.52 -23.45 -10.97
C LEU A 529 -17.22 -24.46 -9.85
N GLU A 530 -18.23 -25.17 -9.34
CA GLU A 530 -18.02 -26.24 -8.35
C GLU A 530 -17.21 -27.40 -8.95
N ALA A 531 -17.52 -27.81 -10.19
CA ALA A 531 -16.74 -28.81 -10.89
C ALA A 531 -15.28 -28.36 -11.15
N ARG A 532 -15.04 -27.07 -11.43
CA ARG A 532 -13.69 -26.49 -11.55
C ARG A 532 -12.96 -26.52 -10.20
N ALA A 533 -13.59 -25.99 -9.14
CA ALA A 533 -13.00 -25.93 -7.81
C ALA A 533 -12.65 -27.33 -7.28
N ARG A 534 -13.58 -28.30 -7.38
CA ARG A 534 -13.34 -29.71 -6.98
C ARG A 534 -12.21 -30.36 -7.78
N ARG A 535 -12.06 -30.10 -9.08
CA ARG A 535 -10.98 -30.67 -9.92
C ARG A 535 -9.57 -30.27 -9.49
N ASP A 536 -9.42 -29.17 -8.75
CA ASP A 536 -8.13 -28.66 -8.25
C ASP A 536 -7.82 -29.03 -6.79
N ILE A 537 -8.70 -29.78 -6.13
CA ILE A 537 -8.42 -30.42 -4.84
C ILE A 537 -7.93 -31.86 -5.11
N THR A 538 -6.70 -32.19 -4.69
CA THR A 538 -6.18 -33.56 -4.77
C THR A 538 -6.28 -34.24 -3.40
N THR A 539 -7.33 -35.03 -3.24
CA THR A 539 -7.68 -35.77 -2.01
C THR A 539 -8.16 -37.18 -2.36
N ASP A 540 -7.78 -38.15 -1.54
CA ASP A 540 -8.22 -39.54 -1.67
C ASP A 540 -9.64 -39.75 -1.12
N ASP A 541 -10.10 -38.83 -0.27
CA ASP A 541 -11.47 -38.72 0.22
C ASP A 541 -12.16 -37.51 -0.46
N ALA A 542 -13.11 -37.80 -1.35
CA ALA A 542 -13.88 -36.80 -2.08
C ALA A 542 -15.11 -36.27 -1.31
N ASP A 543 -15.59 -37.02 -0.32
CA ASP A 543 -16.74 -36.65 0.51
C ASP A 543 -16.32 -35.62 1.59
N ALA A 544 -15.04 -35.61 1.96
CA ALA A 544 -14.42 -34.56 2.76
C ALA A 544 -14.35 -33.18 2.06
N ILE A 545 -14.70 -33.07 0.76
CA ILE A 545 -14.69 -31.79 0.04
C ILE A 545 -15.97 -30.99 0.31
N THR A 546 -15.87 -30.06 1.26
CA THR A 546 -16.86 -28.99 1.51
C THR A 546 -16.78 -27.90 0.44
N VAL A 547 -17.88 -27.16 0.23
CA VAL A 547 -17.99 -26.12 -0.79
C VAL A 547 -18.78 -24.91 -0.27
N GLU A 548 -18.22 -23.69 -0.36
CA GLU A 548 -18.95 -22.45 -0.10
C GLU A 548 -19.26 -21.72 -1.43
N ARG A 549 -20.53 -21.35 -1.64
CA ARG A 549 -21.02 -20.70 -2.87
C ARG A 549 -21.33 -19.23 -2.62
N ARG A 550 -20.94 -18.34 -3.54
CA ARG A 550 -21.09 -16.87 -3.39
C ARG A 550 -21.52 -16.19 -4.68
N VAL A 551 -22.20 -15.06 -4.51
CA VAL A 551 -22.58 -14.12 -5.58
C VAL A 551 -22.15 -12.70 -5.21
N SER A 552 -21.47 -12.02 -6.12
CA SER A 552 -21.11 -10.60 -5.95
C SER A 552 -22.20 -9.71 -6.52
N LEU A 553 -22.87 -8.98 -5.63
CA LEU A 553 -24.03 -8.15 -5.92
C LEU A 553 -23.71 -6.66 -5.70
N ARG A 554 -24.34 -5.78 -6.49
CA ARG A 554 -24.18 -4.32 -6.37
C ARG A 554 -25.47 -3.59 -6.77
N PHE A 555 -25.65 -2.34 -6.35
CA PHE A 555 -26.67 -1.48 -6.97
C PHE A 555 -26.21 -1.07 -8.37
N THR A 556 -27.15 -0.96 -9.31
CA THR A 556 -26.86 -0.58 -10.71
C THR A 556 -25.97 0.68 -10.81
N ARG A 557 -24.97 0.64 -11.69
CA ARG A 557 -23.88 1.63 -11.87
C ARG A 557 -22.87 1.81 -10.72
N GLN A 558 -23.00 1.12 -9.58
CA GLN A 558 -21.85 1.03 -8.67
C GLN A 558 -20.71 0.27 -9.34
N VAL A 559 -19.46 0.61 -9.01
CA VAL A 559 -18.30 -0.20 -9.42
C VAL A 559 -17.95 -1.25 -8.37
N HIS A 560 -18.19 -0.97 -7.09
CA HIS A 560 -17.98 -1.93 -6.01
C HIS A 560 -19.18 -2.86 -5.82
N ALA A 561 -18.89 -4.17 -5.70
CA ALA A 561 -19.83 -5.20 -5.33
C ALA A 561 -19.53 -5.77 -3.94
N LEU A 562 -20.52 -6.46 -3.38
CA LEU A 562 -20.51 -7.11 -2.09
C LEU A 562 -20.79 -8.61 -2.29
N ALA A 563 -19.89 -9.46 -1.81
CA ALA A 563 -20.06 -10.90 -1.90
C ALA A 563 -21.08 -11.38 -0.85
N ILE A 564 -22.19 -11.95 -1.33
CA ILE A 564 -23.20 -12.60 -0.50
C ILE A 564 -23.03 -14.11 -0.64
N VAL A 565 -22.89 -14.79 0.49
CA VAL A 565 -22.84 -16.26 0.57
C VAL A 565 -24.26 -16.80 0.39
N LEU A 566 -24.40 -17.87 -0.40
CA LEU A 566 -25.63 -18.64 -0.57
C LEU A 566 -25.65 -19.76 0.47
N ASP A 567 -26.80 -19.97 1.13
CA ASP A 567 -26.91 -21.01 2.17
C ASP A 567 -27.09 -22.39 1.53
N ASP A 568 -26.41 -23.41 2.07
CA ASP A 568 -26.37 -24.76 1.49
C ASP A 568 -27.73 -25.50 1.45
N THR A 569 -28.74 -25.00 2.15
CA THR A 569 -30.12 -25.50 2.10
C THR A 569 -30.92 -24.99 0.90
N VAL A 570 -30.41 -23.98 0.17
CA VAL A 570 -31.03 -23.48 -1.05
C VAL A 570 -30.66 -24.40 -2.21
N SER A 571 -31.64 -25.20 -2.65
CA SER A 571 -31.62 -25.87 -3.97
C SER A 571 -31.14 -24.87 -5.02
N SER A 572 -30.10 -25.22 -5.79
CA SER A 572 -29.51 -24.30 -6.78
C SER A 572 -30.50 -23.79 -7.83
N ASN A 573 -31.64 -24.48 -7.97
CA ASN A 573 -32.69 -24.21 -8.94
C ASN A 573 -33.74 -23.20 -8.41
N ASP A 574 -33.78 -22.92 -7.10
CA ASP A 574 -34.86 -22.21 -6.41
C ASP A 574 -34.37 -20.92 -5.71
N ILE A 575 -33.43 -20.21 -6.33
CA ILE A 575 -32.84 -18.98 -5.79
C ILE A 575 -33.76 -17.78 -6.02
N ASP A 576 -34.51 -17.36 -4.99
CA ASP A 576 -35.33 -16.15 -5.04
C ASP A 576 -34.48 -14.87 -5.11
N ALA A 577 -34.61 -14.14 -6.22
CA ALA A 577 -33.97 -12.84 -6.44
C ALA A 577 -34.41 -11.78 -5.42
N SER A 578 -35.65 -11.84 -4.91
CA SER A 578 -36.16 -10.85 -3.94
C SER A 578 -35.51 -11.02 -2.57
N ALA A 579 -35.56 -12.23 -1.98
CA ALA A 579 -34.87 -12.54 -0.73
C ALA A 579 -33.35 -12.29 -0.80
N LEU A 580 -32.73 -12.57 -1.95
CA LEU A 580 -31.30 -12.35 -2.19
C LEU A 580 -30.95 -10.86 -2.30
N ALA A 581 -31.74 -10.06 -3.02
CA ALA A 581 -31.61 -8.59 -3.05
C ALA A 581 -31.77 -7.98 -1.65
N ASP A 582 -32.68 -8.54 -0.84
CA ASP A 582 -32.92 -8.10 0.53
C ASP A 582 -31.80 -8.46 1.51
N ARG A 583 -31.17 -9.63 1.34
CA ARG A 583 -29.95 -10.00 2.05
C ARG A 583 -28.78 -9.07 1.68
N PHE A 584 -28.59 -8.82 0.39
CA PHE A 584 -27.61 -7.84 -0.11
C PHE A 584 -27.84 -6.44 0.49
N ARG A 585 -29.08 -5.95 0.49
CA ARG A 585 -29.45 -4.64 1.04
C ARG A 585 -29.08 -4.51 2.52
N ARG A 586 -29.47 -5.48 3.37
CA ARG A 586 -29.15 -5.47 4.80
C ARG A 586 -27.64 -5.48 5.06
N GLU A 587 -26.91 -6.31 4.33
CA GLU A 587 -25.46 -6.44 4.50
C GLU A 587 -24.69 -5.21 3.97
N TYR A 588 -25.18 -4.58 2.90
CA TYR A 588 -24.66 -3.30 2.41
C TYR A 588 -24.84 -2.20 3.46
N GLU A 589 -26.02 -2.08 4.07
CA GLU A 589 -26.26 -1.08 5.12
C GLU A 589 -25.49 -1.36 6.42
N ARG A 590 -25.20 -2.63 6.73
CA ARG A 590 -24.29 -3.00 7.84
C ARG A 590 -22.87 -2.44 7.62
N LEU A 591 -22.34 -2.58 6.40
CA LEU A 591 -20.93 -2.30 6.07
C LEU A 591 -20.66 -0.86 5.59
N VAL A 592 -21.70 -0.13 5.15
CA VAL A 592 -21.60 1.23 4.59
C VAL A 592 -22.38 2.26 5.42
N GLY A 593 -23.36 1.82 6.22
CA GLY A 593 -24.17 2.64 7.12
C GLY A 593 -25.66 2.59 6.78
N ALA A 594 -26.51 2.71 7.81
CA ALA A 594 -27.97 2.72 7.64
C ALA A 594 -28.46 3.89 6.78
N GLY A 595 -29.37 3.61 5.83
CA GLY A 595 -29.90 4.59 4.88
C GLY A 595 -29.00 4.82 3.65
N THR A 596 -27.92 4.05 3.46
CA THR A 596 -27.03 4.18 2.30
C THR A 596 -27.42 3.27 1.12
N ALA A 597 -28.31 2.29 1.32
CA ALA A 597 -28.81 1.43 0.25
C ALA A 597 -29.71 2.20 -0.72
N PHE A 598 -29.46 2.06 -2.02
CA PHE A 598 -30.22 2.74 -3.07
C PHE A 598 -31.15 1.76 -3.80
N ALA A 599 -32.15 1.26 -3.07
CA ALA A 599 -33.07 0.20 -3.53
C ALA A 599 -33.73 0.49 -4.90
N SER A 600 -33.97 1.76 -5.24
CA SER A 600 -34.55 2.18 -6.52
C SER A 600 -33.64 2.05 -7.74
N ALA A 601 -32.35 1.72 -7.58
CA ALA A 601 -31.47 1.42 -8.72
C ALA A 601 -31.64 -0.01 -9.27
N GLY A 602 -32.26 -0.92 -8.51
CA GLY A 602 -32.15 -2.36 -8.78
C GLY A 602 -30.79 -2.93 -8.39
N VAL A 603 -30.66 -4.25 -8.48
CA VAL A 603 -29.46 -5.01 -8.09
C VAL A 603 -28.91 -5.78 -9.29
N GLU A 604 -27.60 -5.67 -9.53
CA GLU A 604 -26.87 -6.39 -10.57
C GLU A 604 -26.04 -7.54 -9.97
N LEU A 605 -26.03 -8.70 -10.61
CA LEU A 605 -25.01 -9.74 -10.41
C LEU A 605 -23.78 -9.42 -11.28
N VAL A 606 -22.58 -9.49 -10.69
CA VAL A 606 -21.32 -9.22 -11.42
C VAL A 606 -20.22 -10.28 -11.27
N SER A 607 -20.24 -11.13 -10.25
CA SER A 607 -19.41 -12.34 -10.24
C SER A 607 -20.10 -13.48 -9.49
N VAL A 608 -19.71 -14.71 -9.83
CA VAL A 608 -20.12 -15.93 -9.13
C VAL A 608 -18.84 -16.65 -8.73
N ALA A 609 -18.75 -17.08 -7.47
CA ALA A 609 -17.58 -17.73 -6.92
C ALA A 609 -17.94 -18.98 -6.12
N VAL A 610 -17.11 -20.01 -6.23
CA VAL A 610 -17.22 -21.26 -5.49
C VAL A 610 -15.85 -21.61 -4.91
N GLU A 611 -15.76 -21.72 -3.59
CA GLU A 611 -14.55 -22.18 -2.89
C GLU A 611 -14.75 -23.62 -2.43
N ALA A 612 -14.04 -24.56 -3.05
CA ALA A 612 -13.93 -25.92 -2.55
C ALA A 612 -12.82 -25.99 -1.48
N ARG A 613 -13.08 -26.70 -0.37
CA ARG A 613 -12.12 -26.95 0.71
C ARG A 613 -12.15 -28.41 1.12
N ALA A 614 -10.99 -29.04 1.16
CA ALA A 614 -10.80 -30.32 1.84
C ALA A 614 -9.84 -30.14 3.03
N PRO A 615 -10.17 -30.66 4.23
CA PRO A 615 -9.28 -30.59 5.37
C PRO A 615 -8.00 -31.38 5.08
N VAL A 616 -6.84 -30.74 5.27
CA VAL A 616 -5.55 -31.45 5.27
C VAL A 616 -5.39 -32.27 6.55
N VAL A 617 -6.11 -31.90 7.62
CA VAL A 617 -6.02 -32.50 8.95
C VAL A 617 -7.41 -32.61 9.61
N THR A 618 -7.77 -33.81 10.07
CA THR A 618 -8.74 -33.98 11.15
C THR A 618 -8.05 -33.77 12.49
N THR A 619 -8.30 -32.61 13.11
CA THR A 619 -8.10 -32.30 14.54
C THR A 619 -6.90 -32.96 15.25
N THR A 620 -5.68 -32.54 14.89
CA THR A 620 -4.53 -32.71 15.79
C THR A 620 -4.39 -31.44 16.64
N SER A 621 -4.77 -31.50 17.93
CA SER A 621 -4.47 -30.40 18.85
C SER A 621 -2.95 -30.28 19.02
N ILE A 622 -2.44 -29.05 19.06
CA ILE A 622 -1.08 -28.80 19.56
C ILE A 622 -1.17 -28.96 21.07
N VAL A 623 -0.87 -30.16 21.56
CA VAL A 623 -0.64 -30.38 22.98
C VAL A 623 0.74 -29.81 23.28
N GLY A 624 0.78 -28.52 23.64
CA GLY A 624 1.93 -27.93 24.32
C GLY A 624 2.35 -28.84 25.47
N SER A 625 3.65 -29.00 25.70
CA SER A 625 4.21 -29.97 26.65
C SER A 625 3.45 -29.92 27.98
N SER A 626 2.76 -31.02 28.31
CA SER A 626 1.72 -31.04 29.33
C SER A 626 2.30 -30.97 30.75
N HIS A 627 2.71 -29.77 31.15
CA HIS A 627 2.85 -29.40 32.55
C HIS A 627 1.45 -29.46 33.16
N ALA A 628 1.15 -30.56 33.85
CA ALA A 628 -0.06 -30.66 34.66
C ALA A 628 -0.14 -29.44 35.61
N PRO A 629 -1.33 -28.86 35.86
CA PRO A 629 -1.48 -27.56 36.49
C PRO A 629 -0.87 -27.54 37.91
N THR A 630 0.38 -27.11 37.99
CA THR A 630 1.14 -26.97 39.22
C THR A 630 0.68 -25.73 39.94
N THR A 631 -0.19 -25.91 40.93
CA THR A 631 -0.60 -24.86 41.87
C THR A 631 0.59 -24.41 42.72
N GLY A 632 1.37 -23.48 42.18
CA GLY A 632 2.54 -22.87 42.79
C GLY A 632 2.84 -21.51 42.17
N ALA A 633 3.55 -20.65 42.90
CA ALA A 633 3.97 -19.36 42.36
C ALA A 633 5.03 -19.55 41.27
N VAL A 634 4.82 -18.95 40.09
CA VAL A 634 5.79 -19.02 38.99
C VAL A 634 7.06 -18.27 39.37
N ALA A 635 8.19 -18.96 39.27
CA ALA A 635 9.48 -18.39 39.58
C ALA A 635 9.83 -17.26 38.60
N VAL A 636 10.25 -16.11 39.15
CA VAL A 636 10.91 -15.07 38.37
C VAL A 636 12.30 -15.60 37.99
N LEU A 637 12.59 -15.68 36.69
CA LEU A 637 13.85 -16.17 36.14
C LEU A 637 15.02 -15.25 36.51
N HIS A 638 14.81 -13.95 36.32
CA HIS A 638 15.67 -12.85 36.73
C HIS A 638 14.88 -11.53 36.69
N THR A 639 15.49 -10.42 37.12
CA THR A 639 14.96 -9.08 36.89
C THR A 639 15.76 -8.37 35.80
N ARG A 640 15.09 -7.51 35.01
CA ARG A 640 15.68 -6.70 33.95
C ARG A 640 15.37 -5.23 34.21
N ASN A 641 16.40 -4.38 34.25
CA ASN A 641 16.23 -2.93 34.42
C ASN A 641 15.71 -2.30 33.12
N ALA A 642 14.44 -1.90 33.12
CA ALA A 642 13.73 -1.44 31.94
C ALA A 642 13.11 -0.03 32.15
N TYR A 643 12.86 0.67 31.05
CA TYR A 643 12.25 2.01 31.06
C TYR A 643 10.78 1.96 30.63
N PHE A 644 9.88 2.45 31.48
CA PHE A 644 8.45 2.57 31.22
C PHE A 644 7.91 3.89 31.81
N ASP A 645 6.95 4.50 31.11
CA ASP A 645 6.13 5.65 31.55
C ASP A 645 6.88 6.89 32.09
N GLY A 646 8.18 7.00 31.83
CA GLY A 646 9.04 8.11 32.25
C GLY A 646 10.22 7.70 33.14
N GLU A 647 10.19 6.50 33.72
CA GLU A 647 11.11 6.06 34.78
C GLU A 647 11.76 4.71 34.48
N ARG A 648 12.83 4.38 35.22
CA ARG A 648 13.60 3.14 35.09
C ARG A 648 13.46 2.27 36.32
N GLY A 649 13.11 1.00 36.16
CA GLY A 649 12.87 0.07 37.27
C GLY A 649 13.18 -1.38 36.92
N ASP A 650 13.42 -2.19 37.95
CA ASP A 650 13.72 -3.61 37.80
C ASP A 650 12.42 -4.41 37.65
N CYS A 651 12.16 -4.89 36.43
CA CYS A 651 10.95 -5.61 36.07
C CYS A 651 11.21 -7.13 36.10
N PRO A 652 10.24 -7.96 36.55
CA PRO A 652 10.39 -9.41 36.54
C PRO A 652 10.39 -9.99 35.13
N VAL A 653 11.23 -11.00 34.92
CA VAL A 653 11.30 -11.82 33.71
C VAL A 653 10.83 -13.23 34.05
N TYR A 654 9.95 -13.79 33.22
CA TYR A 654 9.41 -15.14 33.35
C TYR A 654 9.79 -15.99 32.13
N ASP A 655 10.05 -17.27 32.35
CA ASP A 655 10.24 -18.26 31.28
C ASP A 655 8.88 -18.83 30.84
N GLY A 656 8.43 -18.47 29.64
CA GLY A 656 7.16 -18.93 29.06
C GLY A 656 7.13 -20.41 28.66
N THR A 657 8.26 -21.13 28.75
CA THR A 657 8.32 -22.59 28.52
C THR A 657 8.06 -23.41 29.78
N THR A 658 8.33 -22.84 30.97
CA THR A 658 8.10 -23.49 32.28
C THR A 658 6.93 -22.88 33.06
N MET A 659 6.39 -21.75 32.60
CA MET A 659 5.17 -21.13 33.13
C MET A 659 3.95 -22.09 32.96
N PRO A 660 3.18 -22.39 34.04
CA PRO A 660 1.99 -23.23 33.95
C PRO A 660 0.82 -22.55 33.25
N ALA A 661 -0.01 -23.34 32.57
CA ALA A 661 -1.29 -22.87 32.02
C ALA A 661 -2.19 -22.26 33.12
N GLY A 662 -2.90 -21.19 32.78
CA GLY A 662 -3.70 -20.39 33.72
C GLY A 662 -2.89 -19.36 34.53
N THR A 663 -1.56 -19.33 34.44
CA THR A 663 -0.74 -18.27 35.07
C THR A 663 -1.12 -16.90 34.53
N SER A 664 -1.23 -15.92 35.41
CA SER A 664 -1.47 -14.52 35.10
C SER A 664 -0.25 -13.66 35.47
N VAL A 665 0.40 -13.06 34.47
CA VAL A 665 1.52 -12.11 34.63
C VAL A 665 1.02 -10.68 34.41
N VAL A 666 1.20 -9.80 35.40
CA VAL A 666 0.80 -8.39 35.34
C VAL A 666 2.02 -7.51 35.00
N GLY A 667 1.84 -6.53 34.11
CA GLY A 667 2.92 -5.63 33.69
C GLY A 667 3.21 -4.46 34.66
N PRO A 668 4.40 -3.85 34.63
CA PRO A 668 5.50 -4.10 33.68
C PRO A 668 6.27 -5.40 33.95
N ALA A 669 6.33 -6.28 32.95
CA ALA A 669 6.99 -7.59 33.04
C ALA A 669 7.38 -8.11 31.65
N PHE A 670 8.26 -9.12 31.61
CA PHE A 670 8.66 -9.80 30.38
C PHE A 670 8.37 -11.30 30.47
N VAL A 671 7.87 -11.89 29.38
CA VAL A 671 7.80 -13.35 29.22
C VAL A 671 8.70 -13.76 28.05
N GLU A 672 9.73 -14.54 28.34
CA GLU A 672 10.68 -15.02 27.33
C GLU A 672 10.21 -16.35 26.75
N LEU A 673 10.25 -16.43 25.44
CA LEU A 673 9.98 -17.63 24.66
C LEU A 673 11.25 -17.99 23.88
N PRO A 674 11.43 -19.25 23.41
CA PRO A 674 12.70 -19.69 22.79
C PRO A 674 13.17 -18.89 21.58
N THR A 675 12.29 -18.06 21.01
CA THR A 675 12.50 -17.34 19.74
C THR A 675 12.00 -15.88 19.75
N THR A 676 11.37 -15.40 20.82
CA THR A 676 10.83 -14.03 20.94
C THR A 676 10.61 -13.65 22.41
N THR A 677 10.27 -12.39 22.68
CA THR A 677 9.99 -11.87 24.03
C THR A 677 8.68 -11.10 24.00
N LEU A 678 7.72 -11.51 24.84
CA LEU A 678 6.50 -10.76 25.08
C LEU A 678 6.77 -9.67 26.13
N VAL A 679 6.50 -8.41 25.76
CA VAL A 679 6.53 -7.27 26.69
C VAL A 679 5.11 -7.05 27.22
N VAL A 680 4.93 -7.27 28.53
CA VAL A 680 3.68 -6.99 29.24
C VAL A 680 3.80 -5.58 29.79
N TYR A 681 3.24 -4.59 29.10
CA TYR A 681 3.35 -3.17 29.49
C TYR A 681 2.55 -2.87 30.78
N PRO A 682 2.82 -1.76 31.49
CA PRO A 682 2.05 -1.31 32.64
C PRO A 682 0.52 -1.36 32.39
N GLY A 683 -0.23 -1.86 33.37
CA GLY A 683 -1.69 -1.99 33.27
C GLY A 683 -2.20 -3.12 32.37
N GLN A 684 -1.32 -3.88 31.72
CA GLN A 684 -1.67 -5.04 30.89
C GLN A 684 -1.48 -6.35 31.68
N THR A 685 -2.07 -7.45 31.19
CA THR A 685 -1.98 -8.76 31.87
C THR A 685 -1.94 -9.90 30.86
N ALA A 686 -0.87 -10.69 30.88
CA ALA A 686 -0.70 -11.88 30.05
C ALA A 686 -1.19 -13.14 30.78
N VAL A 687 -1.93 -14.01 30.08
CA VAL A 687 -2.41 -15.30 30.58
C VAL A 687 -2.09 -16.39 29.57
N GLN A 688 -1.48 -17.49 30.01
CA GLN A 688 -1.13 -18.62 29.15
C GLN A 688 -2.21 -19.71 29.15
N HIS A 689 -2.51 -20.25 27.98
CA HIS A 689 -3.49 -21.32 27.76
C HIS A 689 -2.84 -22.71 27.79
N GLU A 690 -3.65 -23.77 27.87
CA GLU A 690 -3.19 -25.17 27.83
C GLU A 690 -2.49 -25.55 26.51
N SER A 691 -2.75 -24.84 25.41
CA SER A 691 -2.04 -24.96 24.13
C SER A 691 -0.62 -24.38 24.16
N GLY A 692 -0.28 -23.58 25.18
CA GLY A 692 0.94 -22.79 25.26
C GLY A 692 0.81 -21.38 24.66
N ASP A 693 -0.29 -21.06 23.98
CA ASP A 693 -0.58 -19.70 23.48
C ASP A 693 -0.77 -18.72 24.64
N ILE A 694 -0.47 -17.45 24.45
CA ILE A 694 -0.58 -16.41 25.51
C ILE A 694 -1.54 -15.31 25.07
N THR A 695 -2.61 -15.07 25.83
CA THR A 695 -3.48 -13.89 25.68
C THR A 695 -3.01 -12.77 26.58
N LEU A 696 -2.53 -11.68 25.99
CA LEU A 696 -2.29 -10.40 26.63
C LEU A 696 -3.59 -9.57 26.59
N ARG A 697 -4.22 -9.39 27.76
CA ARG A 697 -5.35 -8.46 27.93
C ARG A 697 -4.81 -7.04 28.02
N ILE A 698 -5.36 -6.16 27.20
CA ILE A 698 -5.06 -4.73 27.24
C ILE A 698 -5.93 -4.09 28.33
N GLY A 699 -5.30 -3.32 29.23
CA GLY A 699 -6.01 -2.59 30.27
C GLY A 699 -7.01 -1.59 29.66
N GLY A 700 -8.14 -1.37 30.34
CA GLY A 700 -9.08 -0.33 29.92
C GLY A 700 -8.41 1.05 29.93
N LEU A 701 -8.31 1.67 28.75
CA LEU A 701 -7.58 2.92 28.45
C LEU A 701 -7.16 3.73 29.68
N SER A 702 -5.89 3.59 30.06
CA SER A 702 -5.27 4.52 31.00
C SER A 702 -5.13 5.87 30.29
N LEU A 703 -6.08 6.77 30.53
CA LEU A 703 -5.98 8.18 30.12
C LEU A 703 -4.87 8.84 30.95
N ALA A 704 -3.62 8.59 30.55
CA ALA A 704 -2.42 9.10 31.18
C ALA A 704 -2.55 10.61 31.37
N SER A 705 -2.76 11.05 32.62
CA SER A 705 -3.26 12.40 32.94
C SER A 705 -2.25 13.52 32.68
N GLY A 706 -1.07 13.18 32.15
CA GLY A 706 -0.03 14.09 31.72
C GLY A 706 -0.30 14.71 30.35
N ALA A 707 -1.19 15.72 30.31
CA ALA A 707 -1.30 16.61 29.15
C ALA A 707 -0.01 17.43 28.98
N ARG A 708 1.00 16.84 28.30
CA ARG A 708 2.25 17.52 27.89
C ARG A 708 1.88 18.81 27.16
N ARG A 709 2.45 19.94 27.61
CA ARG A 709 1.91 21.29 27.33
C ARG A 709 2.36 21.89 25.99
N ASP A 710 3.39 21.32 25.39
CA ASP A 710 3.92 21.64 24.07
C ASP A 710 3.77 20.41 23.15
N LEU A 711 3.79 20.63 21.84
CA LEU A 711 4.06 19.56 20.88
C LEU A 711 5.55 19.24 20.86
N ASP A 712 5.92 18.06 21.33
CA ASP A 712 7.18 17.41 20.97
C ASP A 712 7.12 16.85 19.53
N PRO A 713 8.27 16.61 18.87
CA PRO A 713 8.29 16.23 17.46
C PRO A 713 7.67 14.87 17.16
N ALA A 714 7.71 13.92 18.09
CA ALA A 714 7.09 12.61 17.93
C ALA A 714 5.55 12.70 18.06
N THR A 715 5.03 13.48 19.01
CA THR A 715 3.58 13.77 19.10
C THR A 715 3.06 14.52 17.86
N PHE A 716 3.89 15.38 17.25
CA PHE A 716 3.55 15.98 15.95
C PHE A 716 3.44 14.93 14.83
N GLU A 717 4.44 14.03 14.67
CA GLU A 717 4.42 13.00 13.63
C GLU A 717 3.26 12.00 13.81
N VAL A 718 2.93 11.61 15.05
CA VAL A 718 1.75 10.80 15.37
C VAL A 718 0.47 11.51 14.90
N LEU A 719 0.26 12.77 15.27
CA LEU A 719 -0.92 13.53 14.85
C LEU A 719 -0.95 13.75 13.33
N ARG A 720 0.20 13.92 12.67
CA ARG A 720 0.29 14.07 11.21
C ARG A 720 -0.14 12.79 10.49
N HIS A 721 0.35 11.62 10.91
CA HIS A 721 -0.07 10.34 10.34
C HIS A 721 -1.58 10.07 10.56
N ARG A 722 -2.08 10.27 11.78
CA ARG A 722 -3.52 10.10 12.11
C ARG A 722 -4.42 11.01 11.26
N LEU A 723 -4.05 12.27 11.04
CA LEU A 723 -4.83 13.18 10.17
C LEU A 723 -4.77 12.77 8.69
N SER A 724 -3.66 12.19 8.22
CA SER A 724 -3.55 11.60 6.87
C SER A 724 -4.49 10.41 6.70
N ALA A 725 -4.48 9.48 7.67
CA ALA A 725 -5.34 8.30 7.66
C ALA A 725 -6.84 8.65 7.62
N ILE A 726 -7.28 9.64 8.41
CA ILE A 726 -8.69 10.09 8.42
C ILE A 726 -9.13 10.63 7.04
N ASN A 727 -8.23 11.32 6.33
CA ASN A 727 -8.51 11.80 4.98
C ASN A 727 -8.58 10.63 3.97
N ASP A 728 -7.68 9.65 4.08
CA ASP A 728 -7.70 8.45 3.23
C ASP A 728 -8.96 7.58 3.47
N GLU A 729 -9.43 7.46 4.72
CA GLU A 729 -10.69 6.80 5.08
C GLU A 729 -11.89 7.42 4.34
N ALA A 730 -11.93 8.75 4.25
CA ALA A 730 -12.96 9.46 3.51
C ALA A 730 -12.81 9.31 1.99
N ALA A 731 -11.60 9.38 1.45
CA ALA A 731 -11.34 9.15 0.04
C ALA A 731 -11.74 7.73 -0.41
N VAL A 732 -11.44 6.72 0.41
CA VAL A 732 -11.87 5.34 0.20
C VAL A 732 -13.40 5.22 0.34
N THR A 733 -14.03 5.98 1.24
CA THR A 733 -15.50 6.05 1.35
C THR A 733 -16.14 6.63 0.10
N ILE A 734 -15.61 7.72 -0.45
CA ILE A 734 -16.07 8.33 -1.72
C ILE A 734 -16.00 7.31 -2.86
N GLY A 735 -14.85 6.65 -3.04
CA GLY A 735 -14.69 5.59 -4.04
C GLY A 735 -15.67 4.43 -3.84
N ARG A 736 -15.88 3.98 -2.60
CA ARG A 736 -16.84 2.91 -2.24
C ARG A 736 -18.27 3.22 -2.65
N VAL A 737 -18.74 4.44 -2.37
CA VAL A 737 -20.15 4.81 -2.56
C VAL A 737 -20.44 5.27 -3.99
N SER A 738 -19.44 5.78 -4.71
CA SER A 738 -19.64 6.42 -6.02
C SER A 738 -20.27 5.51 -7.09
N GLY A 739 -21.15 6.11 -7.89
CA GLY A 739 -21.70 5.53 -9.13
C GLY A 739 -21.03 6.05 -10.41
N SER A 740 -19.94 6.82 -10.30
CA SER A 740 -19.25 7.44 -11.42
C SER A 740 -17.97 6.67 -11.79
N PRO A 741 -17.84 6.11 -13.01
CA PRO A 741 -16.59 5.51 -13.49
C PRO A 741 -15.41 6.50 -13.48
N ILE A 742 -15.68 7.80 -13.59
CA ILE A 742 -14.65 8.85 -13.54
C ILE A 742 -14.04 8.94 -12.13
N ALA A 743 -14.87 8.85 -11.09
CA ALA A 743 -14.43 8.83 -9.70
C ALA A 743 -13.81 7.47 -9.31
N THR A 744 -14.36 6.35 -9.78
CA THR A 744 -13.96 5.01 -9.30
C THR A 744 -12.83 4.38 -10.12
N GLU A 745 -12.81 4.51 -11.44
CA GLU A 745 -11.74 4.00 -12.31
C GLU A 745 -10.70 5.08 -12.64
N GLY A 746 -11.16 6.28 -12.99
CA GLY A 746 -10.28 7.43 -13.23
C GLY A 746 -9.59 7.93 -11.95
N ASN A 747 -10.23 7.75 -10.80
CA ASN A 747 -9.83 8.33 -9.50
C ASN A 747 -9.80 9.88 -9.56
N ASP A 748 -10.68 10.46 -10.38
CA ASP A 748 -10.78 11.89 -10.66
C ASP A 748 -11.63 12.62 -9.60
N PHE A 749 -11.09 12.62 -8.39
CA PHE A 749 -11.66 13.26 -7.21
C PHE A 749 -10.55 13.70 -6.27
N ASN A 750 -10.90 14.34 -5.15
CA ASN A 750 -10.03 14.45 -3.99
C ASN A 750 -10.83 14.74 -2.70
N SER A 751 -10.19 14.60 -1.55
CA SER A 751 -10.69 14.99 -0.23
C SER A 751 -9.69 15.87 0.51
N GLY A 752 -10.13 16.53 1.57
CA GLY A 752 -9.24 17.32 2.42
C GLY A 752 -9.81 17.67 3.79
N LEU A 753 -8.88 17.95 4.71
CA LEU A 753 -9.14 18.55 6.02
C LEU A 753 -8.59 19.98 6.04
N MET A 754 -9.39 20.92 6.53
CA MET A 754 -9.07 22.34 6.64
C MET A 754 -9.22 22.82 8.08
N THR A 755 -8.47 23.84 8.49
CA THR A 755 -8.67 24.52 9.78
C THR A 755 -10.04 25.22 9.81
N ALA A 756 -10.51 25.62 11.00
CA ALA A 756 -11.70 26.47 11.13
C ALA A 756 -11.64 27.75 10.26
N ASP A 757 -10.44 28.25 9.99
CA ASP A 757 -10.14 29.46 9.21
C ASP A 757 -10.01 29.16 7.69
N GLY A 758 -10.23 27.91 7.25
CA GLY A 758 -10.22 27.48 5.85
C GLY A 758 -8.85 27.14 5.24
N GLU A 759 -7.77 27.12 6.02
CA GLU A 759 -6.45 26.68 5.54
C GLU A 759 -6.35 25.15 5.46
N THR A 760 -5.85 24.61 4.35
CA THR A 760 -5.68 23.15 4.16
C THR A 760 -4.62 22.59 5.11
N VAL A 761 -5.01 21.56 5.88
CA VAL A 761 -4.15 20.80 6.80
C VAL A 761 -3.71 19.49 6.17
N VAL A 762 -4.64 18.79 5.50
CA VAL A 762 -4.39 17.54 4.76
C VAL A 762 -5.13 17.60 3.43
N ALA A 763 -4.51 17.06 2.39
CA ALA A 763 -5.06 16.89 1.04
C ALA A 763 -4.80 15.45 0.58
N GLY A 764 -5.77 14.81 -0.07
CA GLY A 764 -5.58 13.48 -0.64
C GLY A 764 -4.65 13.45 -1.86
N VAL A 765 -4.08 12.27 -2.12
CA VAL A 765 -3.07 12.00 -3.15
C VAL A 765 -3.61 11.88 -4.59
N TYR A 766 -4.88 12.22 -4.78
CA TYR A 766 -5.60 12.09 -6.05
C TYR A 766 -5.41 13.35 -6.91
N VAL A 767 -6.49 13.92 -7.47
CA VAL A 767 -6.38 15.10 -8.34
C VAL A 767 -6.06 16.34 -7.50
N LEU A 768 -4.78 16.75 -7.50
CA LEU A 768 -4.26 17.77 -6.58
C LEU A 768 -4.90 19.16 -6.77
N VAL A 769 -5.42 19.48 -7.96
CA VAL A 769 -6.14 20.75 -8.19
C VAL A 769 -7.49 20.79 -7.49
N HIS A 770 -8.16 19.65 -7.30
CA HIS A 770 -9.39 19.55 -6.51
C HIS A 770 -9.14 19.84 -5.03
N ALA A 771 -8.06 19.34 -4.44
CA ALA A 771 -7.70 19.64 -3.06
C ALA A 771 -7.34 21.13 -2.83
N ALA A 772 -6.75 21.79 -3.85
CA ALA A 772 -6.47 23.22 -3.80
C ALA A 772 -7.75 24.08 -3.82
N ALA A 773 -8.83 23.59 -4.43
CA ALA A 773 -10.13 24.27 -4.45
C ALA A 773 -10.81 24.31 -3.06
N LEU A 774 -10.73 23.21 -2.29
CA LEU A 774 -11.46 23.03 -1.03
C LEU A 774 -11.24 24.19 -0.03
N GLY A 775 -9.99 24.55 0.25
CA GLY A 775 -9.69 25.66 1.17
C GLY A 775 -10.09 27.03 0.63
N ARG A 776 -10.15 27.25 -0.69
CA ARG A 776 -10.66 28.51 -1.25
C ARG A 776 -12.19 28.60 -1.08
N ILE A 777 -12.90 27.51 -1.35
CA ILE A 777 -14.35 27.41 -1.20
C ILE A 777 -14.79 27.53 0.27
N VAL A 778 -14.06 26.93 1.21
CA VAL A 778 -14.34 27.10 2.65
C VAL A 778 -14.18 28.56 3.09
N ARG A 779 -13.14 29.28 2.63
CA ARG A 779 -12.99 30.72 2.94
C ARG A 779 -14.13 31.56 2.35
N ASP A 780 -14.55 31.29 1.12
CA ASP A 780 -15.72 31.98 0.53
C ASP A 780 -17.01 31.72 1.32
N ILE A 781 -17.22 30.50 1.80
CA ILE A 781 -18.34 30.14 2.67
C ILE A 781 -18.27 30.89 4.02
N ILE A 782 -17.09 31.00 4.61
CA ILE A 782 -16.87 31.78 5.85
C ILE A 782 -17.14 33.27 5.59
N ASP A 783 -16.57 33.85 4.54
CA ASP A 783 -16.64 35.30 4.28
C ASP A 783 -18.05 35.76 3.86
N ASN A 784 -18.76 34.97 3.04
CA ASN A 784 -20.03 35.39 2.43
C ASN A 784 -21.29 34.73 3.04
N TYR A 785 -21.17 33.57 3.72
CA TYR A 785 -22.34 32.76 4.11
C TYR A 785 -22.45 32.51 5.63
N SER A 786 -21.50 33.00 6.46
CA SER A 786 -21.53 32.86 7.93
C SER A 786 -22.74 33.52 8.61
N GLU A 787 -23.30 34.58 8.04
CA GLU A 787 -24.49 35.27 8.58
C GLU A 787 -25.80 34.76 7.96
N ASN A 788 -25.79 34.45 6.65
CA ASN A 788 -26.95 34.00 5.90
C ASN A 788 -26.51 33.06 4.75
N PRO A 789 -26.93 31.78 4.70
CA PRO A 789 -27.88 31.08 5.60
C PRO A 789 -27.27 30.60 6.93
N GLY A 790 -26.06 31.07 7.27
CA GLY A 790 -25.35 30.68 8.49
C GLY A 790 -24.75 29.29 8.43
N ILE A 791 -23.81 29.01 9.34
CA ILE A 791 -23.02 27.77 9.39
C ILE A 791 -23.28 27.08 10.73
N GLY A 792 -23.93 25.91 10.72
CA GLY A 792 -24.27 25.15 11.93
C GLY A 792 -23.80 23.69 11.93
N PRO A 793 -23.84 23.01 13.10
CA PRO A 793 -23.49 21.59 13.20
C PRO A 793 -24.37 20.71 12.31
N GLY A 794 -23.73 19.90 11.45
CA GLY A 794 -24.42 18.98 10.55
C GLY A 794 -24.92 19.60 9.24
N ASP A 795 -24.66 20.88 8.98
CA ASP A 795 -24.83 21.46 7.64
C ASP A 795 -23.79 20.87 6.65
N MET A 796 -24.08 20.88 5.35
CA MET A 796 -23.11 20.62 4.29
C MET A 796 -23.43 21.52 3.09
N PHE A 797 -22.40 22.16 2.54
CA PHE A 797 -22.52 23.05 1.39
C PHE A 797 -22.08 22.34 0.11
N ILE A 798 -22.73 22.61 -1.02
CA ILE A 798 -22.37 22.16 -2.37
C ILE A 798 -22.08 23.37 -3.28
N THR A 799 -21.11 23.23 -4.17
CA THR A 799 -20.82 24.22 -5.23
C THR A 799 -20.09 23.58 -6.42
N ASN A 800 -20.20 24.20 -7.61
CA ASN A 800 -19.31 23.98 -8.75
C ASN A 800 -18.91 25.31 -9.40
N ASP A 801 -18.91 26.39 -8.62
CA ASP A 801 -18.66 27.75 -9.10
C ASP A 801 -17.16 27.98 -9.31
N THR A 802 -16.77 28.17 -10.57
CA THR A 802 -15.36 28.36 -10.96
C THR A 802 -14.81 29.74 -10.62
N TYR A 803 -15.67 30.72 -10.32
CA TYR A 803 -15.23 32.02 -9.79
C TYR A 803 -14.91 31.92 -8.29
N VAL A 804 -15.65 31.08 -7.56
CA VAL A 804 -15.40 30.79 -6.13
C VAL A 804 -14.21 29.84 -5.94
N GLY A 805 -14.09 28.77 -6.73
CA GLY A 805 -12.88 27.94 -6.69
C GLY A 805 -12.92 26.56 -7.36
N ALA A 806 -14.05 26.11 -7.90
CA ALA A 806 -14.08 24.85 -8.67
C ALA A 806 -13.16 24.97 -9.91
N PRO A 807 -12.29 23.99 -10.23
CA PRO A 807 -11.40 24.12 -11.39
C PRO A 807 -12.16 24.02 -12.73
N HIS A 808 -13.20 23.18 -12.78
CA HIS A 808 -14.20 23.06 -13.85
C HIS A 808 -15.61 22.90 -13.24
N GLN A 809 -16.67 23.09 -14.04
CA GLN A 809 -18.05 22.97 -13.54
C GLN A 809 -18.51 21.54 -13.28
N ALA A 810 -17.84 20.52 -13.82
CA ALA A 810 -18.07 19.14 -13.44
C ALA A 810 -17.37 18.77 -12.12
N ASP A 811 -16.43 19.60 -11.64
CA ASP A 811 -15.72 19.41 -10.37
C ASP A 811 -16.63 19.86 -9.22
N VAL A 812 -17.61 19.03 -8.89
CA VAL A 812 -18.61 19.35 -7.86
C VAL A 812 -17.99 19.15 -6.49
N VAL A 813 -18.00 20.21 -5.69
CA VAL A 813 -17.37 20.29 -4.37
C VAL A 813 -18.45 20.23 -3.29
N VAL A 814 -18.22 19.41 -2.26
CA VAL A 814 -19.02 19.35 -1.03
C VAL A 814 -18.12 19.62 0.17
N VAL A 815 -18.53 20.48 1.10
CA VAL A 815 -17.78 20.78 2.33
C VAL A 815 -18.69 20.78 3.56
N ALA A 816 -18.16 20.34 4.69
CA ALA A 816 -18.89 20.23 5.96
C ALA A 816 -18.08 20.81 7.15
N PRO A 817 -18.67 21.71 7.95
CA PRO A 817 -18.04 22.26 9.15
C PRO A 817 -18.03 21.24 10.30
N ILE A 818 -16.93 21.23 11.07
CA ILE A 818 -16.72 20.30 12.18
C ILE A 818 -16.70 21.06 13.50
N PHE A 819 -17.58 20.67 14.42
CA PHE A 819 -17.87 21.36 15.68
C PHE A 819 -17.49 20.53 16.93
N ASP A 820 -17.02 21.21 17.97
CA ASP A 820 -16.86 20.68 19.35
C ASP A 820 -17.73 21.52 20.30
N GLY A 821 -18.92 21.01 20.65
CA GLY A 821 -20.01 21.83 21.17
C GLY A 821 -20.46 22.85 20.13
N ASP A 822 -20.74 24.09 20.55
CA ASP A 822 -21.15 25.18 19.64
C ASP A 822 -19.98 25.80 18.85
N ARG A 823 -18.76 25.28 18.99
CA ARG A 823 -17.56 25.87 18.41
C ARG A 823 -17.03 25.10 17.20
N LEU A 824 -16.95 25.80 16.06
CA LEU A 824 -16.21 25.38 14.87
C LEU A 824 -14.73 25.15 15.20
N ILE A 825 -14.19 23.98 14.81
CA ILE A 825 -12.79 23.60 15.03
C ILE A 825 -12.02 23.27 13.75
N ALA A 826 -12.71 22.75 12.73
CA ALA A 826 -12.15 22.34 11.44
C ALA A 826 -13.26 22.30 10.37
N TRP A 827 -12.88 22.04 9.12
CA TRP A 827 -13.78 21.61 8.06
C TRP A 827 -13.24 20.33 7.41
N CYS A 828 -14.13 19.55 6.80
CA CYS A 828 -13.77 18.53 5.82
C CYS A 828 -14.47 18.81 4.50
N GLY A 829 -14.03 18.16 3.43
CA GLY A 829 -14.74 18.21 2.16
C GLY A 829 -14.19 17.28 1.10
N SER A 830 -14.96 17.12 0.05
CA SER A 830 -14.64 16.37 -1.15
C SER A 830 -14.88 17.20 -2.41
N CYS A 831 -14.26 16.78 -3.50
CA CYS A 831 -14.51 17.31 -4.83
C CYS A 831 -14.40 16.14 -5.81
N VAL A 832 -15.46 15.88 -6.58
CA VAL A 832 -15.55 14.71 -7.47
C VAL A 832 -15.98 15.17 -8.86
N HIS A 833 -15.21 14.80 -9.88
CA HIS A 833 -15.55 15.08 -11.26
C HIS A 833 -16.75 14.24 -11.72
N GLN A 834 -17.83 14.93 -12.08
CA GLN A 834 -19.10 14.32 -12.47
C GLN A 834 -19.12 14.02 -13.97
N ALA A 835 -19.69 12.88 -14.37
CA ALA A 835 -19.84 12.55 -15.79
C ALA A 835 -20.84 13.46 -16.53
N ASP A 836 -21.79 14.07 -15.80
CA ASP A 836 -22.78 15.00 -16.35
C ASP A 836 -23.45 15.87 -15.26
N VAL A 837 -23.24 17.19 -15.34
CA VAL A 837 -23.86 18.25 -14.51
C VAL A 837 -24.87 19.11 -15.29
N GLY A 838 -25.20 18.71 -16.52
CA GLY A 838 -25.86 19.55 -17.52
C GLY A 838 -24.88 20.21 -18.48
N GLY A 839 -25.40 21.02 -19.40
CA GLY A 839 -24.66 21.61 -20.52
C GLY A 839 -25.00 20.97 -21.88
N PRO A 840 -24.63 21.61 -23.00
CA PRO A 840 -25.20 21.30 -24.32
C PRO A 840 -24.77 19.95 -24.91
N VAL A 841 -23.70 19.34 -24.42
CA VAL A 841 -23.20 18.03 -24.89
C VAL A 841 -22.97 17.07 -23.71
N PRO A 842 -23.09 15.74 -23.90
CA PRO A 842 -22.84 14.75 -22.86
C PRO A 842 -21.34 14.46 -22.68
N GLY A 843 -20.93 14.09 -21.46
CA GLY A 843 -19.56 13.69 -21.13
C GLY A 843 -18.72 14.80 -20.49
N SER A 844 -19.27 15.49 -19.48
CA SER A 844 -18.65 16.56 -18.69
C SER A 844 -18.20 17.83 -19.45
N ILE A 845 -17.25 17.72 -20.37
CA ILE A 845 -16.53 18.85 -20.97
C ILE A 845 -17.18 19.26 -22.30
N THR A 846 -17.63 20.50 -22.41
CA THR A 846 -18.16 21.04 -23.66
C THR A 846 -17.03 21.52 -24.56
N VAL A 847 -16.50 20.61 -25.38
CA VAL A 847 -15.38 20.84 -26.32
C VAL A 847 -15.61 22.03 -27.28
N GLY A 848 -16.87 22.46 -27.48
CA GLY A 848 -17.22 23.63 -28.30
C GLY A 848 -17.36 24.97 -27.54
N ALA A 849 -17.36 24.96 -26.20
CA ALA A 849 -17.67 26.14 -25.39
C ALA A 849 -16.56 27.20 -25.43
N ARG A 850 -16.97 28.46 -25.50
CA ARG A 850 -16.10 29.65 -25.59
C ARG A 850 -16.11 30.48 -24.32
N ASN A 851 -17.05 30.23 -23.42
CA ASN A 851 -17.23 30.88 -22.12
C ASN A 851 -18.08 29.99 -21.20
N ILE A 852 -18.10 30.30 -19.91
CA ILE A 852 -18.78 29.53 -18.85
C ILE A 852 -20.30 29.36 -19.07
N TYR A 853 -20.96 30.30 -19.77
CA TYR A 853 -22.41 30.24 -20.02
C TYR A 853 -22.79 29.30 -21.18
N GLU A 854 -21.79 28.72 -21.87
CA GLU A 854 -21.97 27.69 -22.90
C GLU A 854 -21.74 26.27 -22.35
N GLU A 855 -21.50 26.12 -21.04
CA GLU A 855 -21.36 24.83 -20.34
C GLU A 855 -22.58 24.55 -19.42
N ALA A 856 -22.35 24.08 -18.18
CA ALA A 856 -23.39 23.88 -17.18
C ALA A 856 -23.74 25.20 -16.47
N LEU A 857 -24.79 25.18 -15.62
CA LEU A 857 -25.08 26.32 -14.76
C LEU A 857 -24.14 26.29 -13.54
N PRO A 858 -23.38 27.36 -13.24
CA PRO A 858 -22.61 27.43 -12.01
C PRO A 858 -23.54 27.55 -10.80
N ILE A 859 -23.19 26.85 -9.74
CA ILE A 859 -23.90 26.78 -8.46
C ILE A 859 -22.95 27.36 -7.41
N SER A 860 -23.12 28.63 -7.06
CA SER A 860 -22.46 29.24 -5.91
C SER A 860 -22.88 28.52 -4.61
N PRO A 861 -22.09 28.56 -3.51
CA PRO A 861 -22.32 27.72 -2.33
C PRO A 861 -23.75 27.73 -1.76
N VAL A 862 -24.41 26.56 -1.75
CA VAL A 862 -25.73 26.37 -1.10
C VAL A 862 -25.70 25.18 -0.13
N LYS A 863 -26.52 25.21 0.93
CA LYS A 863 -26.70 24.03 1.79
C LYS A 863 -27.43 22.91 1.02
N ILE A 864 -26.76 21.77 0.83
CA ILE A 864 -27.39 20.52 0.35
C ILE A 864 -27.81 19.62 1.53
N VAL A 865 -27.16 19.77 2.68
CA VAL A 865 -27.60 19.23 3.96
C VAL A 865 -27.75 20.39 4.94
N GLU A 866 -28.83 20.39 5.70
CA GLU A 866 -29.09 21.36 6.76
C GLU A 866 -29.42 20.61 8.05
N ARG A 867 -28.64 20.85 9.11
CA ARG A 867 -28.75 20.18 10.42
C ARG A 867 -28.84 18.65 10.33
N GLY A 868 -28.08 18.04 9.42
CA GLY A 868 -28.02 16.60 9.14
C GLY A 868 -29.04 16.07 8.11
N VAL A 869 -30.05 16.86 7.73
CA VAL A 869 -31.14 16.48 6.81
C VAL A 869 -30.84 16.96 5.38
N ILE A 870 -31.00 16.08 4.39
CA ILE A 870 -30.80 16.43 2.97
C ILE A 870 -31.92 17.34 2.48
N ARG A 871 -31.57 18.49 1.89
CA ARG A 871 -32.50 19.42 1.26
C ARG A 871 -32.99 18.87 -0.08
N LYS A 872 -34.19 18.29 -0.08
CA LYS A 872 -34.80 17.60 -1.23
C LYS A 872 -35.14 18.52 -2.41
N ASP A 873 -35.29 19.81 -2.17
CA ASP A 873 -35.40 20.84 -3.20
C ASP A 873 -34.07 21.01 -3.97
N ILE A 874 -32.97 21.19 -3.24
CA ILE A 874 -31.61 21.32 -3.81
C ILE A 874 -31.16 20.01 -4.47
N GLU A 875 -31.40 18.86 -3.83
CA GLU A 875 -31.09 17.55 -4.42
C GLU A 875 -31.81 17.37 -5.77
N ARG A 876 -33.12 17.69 -5.84
CA ARG A 876 -33.90 17.57 -7.07
C ARG A 876 -33.42 18.52 -8.16
N GLU A 877 -33.10 19.77 -7.82
CA GLU A 877 -32.57 20.75 -8.77
C GLU A 877 -31.25 20.32 -9.39
N TYR A 878 -30.31 19.83 -8.57
CA TYR A 878 -29.02 19.31 -9.03
C TYR A 878 -29.21 18.12 -9.99
N LEU A 879 -30.08 17.18 -9.63
CA LEU A 879 -30.29 15.94 -10.39
C LEU A 879 -31.03 16.13 -11.72
N THR A 880 -31.99 17.04 -11.77
CA THR A 880 -32.82 17.28 -12.97
C THR A 880 -32.01 17.86 -14.13
N ARG A 881 -30.79 18.37 -13.86
CA ARG A 881 -29.85 18.93 -14.85
C ARG A 881 -29.01 17.87 -15.55
N SER A 882 -28.84 16.69 -14.93
CA SER A 882 -28.06 15.59 -15.49
C SER A 882 -28.93 14.71 -16.41
N ARG A 883 -28.37 14.25 -17.54
CA ARG A 883 -28.99 13.23 -18.40
C ARG A 883 -28.84 11.82 -17.82
N THR A 884 -28.06 11.66 -16.76
CA THR A 884 -27.90 10.41 -16.00
C THR A 884 -28.12 10.62 -14.49
N PRO A 885 -29.36 10.94 -14.02
CA PRO A 885 -29.64 11.24 -12.61
C PRO A 885 -29.37 10.10 -11.61
N GLU A 886 -29.20 8.86 -12.08
CA GLU A 886 -28.77 7.70 -11.27
C GLU A 886 -27.24 7.48 -11.32
N GLY A 887 -26.51 8.24 -12.13
CA GLY A 887 -25.05 8.28 -12.24
C GLY A 887 -24.41 9.54 -11.66
N SER A 888 -25.17 10.63 -11.48
CA SER A 888 -24.75 11.80 -10.70
C SER A 888 -24.47 11.40 -9.25
N ASP A 889 -23.31 11.77 -8.72
CA ASP A 889 -22.81 11.17 -7.48
C ASP A 889 -23.35 11.85 -6.21
N ARG A 890 -24.63 11.61 -5.92
CA ARG A 890 -25.34 12.08 -4.71
C ARG A 890 -24.64 11.73 -3.39
N ARG A 891 -23.71 10.77 -3.44
CA ARG A 891 -23.15 10.08 -2.27
C ARG A 891 -21.85 10.69 -1.75
N GLN A 892 -21.34 11.77 -2.36
CA GLN A 892 -20.25 12.60 -1.81
C GLN A 892 -20.44 12.88 -0.31
N SER A 893 -21.64 13.33 0.06
CA SER A 893 -22.08 13.61 1.44
C SER A 893 -22.04 12.42 2.42
N GLY A 894 -21.64 11.23 1.99
CA GLY A 894 -21.30 10.08 2.83
C GLY A 894 -19.86 10.12 3.38
N GLY A 895 -18.87 10.50 2.57
CA GLY A 895 -17.48 10.66 3.01
C GLY A 895 -17.31 11.75 4.06
N GLU A 896 -18.10 12.81 3.94
CA GLU A 896 -18.09 13.96 4.86
C GLU A 896 -18.69 13.62 6.24
N ARG A 897 -19.26 12.41 6.43
CA ARG A 897 -19.76 11.91 7.71
C ARG A 897 -18.73 11.08 8.50
N THR A 898 -17.64 10.61 7.88
CA THR A 898 -16.60 9.84 8.60
C THR A 898 -15.66 10.76 9.40
N HIS A 899 -15.09 11.79 8.76
CA HIS A 899 -14.14 12.71 9.39
C HIS A 899 -14.59 13.25 10.78
N PRO A 900 -15.87 13.67 10.98
CA PRO A 900 -16.31 14.19 12.28
C PRO A 900 -16.43 13.13 13.39
N ARG A 901 -16.34 11.83 13.09
CA ARG A 901 -16.23 10.75 14.10
C ARG A 901 -14.76 10.59 14.50
N SER A 902 -13.89 10.23 13.56
CA SER A 902 -12.48 9.92 13.81
C SER A 902 -11.73 11.10 14.47
N LEU A 903 -12.06 12.36 14.13
CA LEU A 903 -11.48 13.54 14.78
C LEU A 903 -11.85 13.72 16.26
N ARG A 904 -12.99 13.20 16.72
CA ARG A 904 -13.36 13.21 18.15
C ARG A 904 -12.55 12.19 18.93
N GLU A 905 -12.33 11.01 18.36
CA GLU A 905 -11.49 9.95 18.95
C GLU A 905 -10.03 10.42 19.13
N VAL A 906 -9.46 11.11 18.12
CA VAL A 906 -8.13 11.75 18.21
C VAL A 906 -8.08 12.86 19.29
N ARG A 907 -9.13 13.69 19.40
CA ARG A 907 -9.26 14.73 20.43
C ARG A 907 -9.26 14.14 21.84
N ASP A 908 -9.96 13.04 22.05
CA ASP A 908 -10.21 12.48 23.38
C ASP A 908 -9.00 11.71 23.93
N ARG A 909 -8.13 11.19 23.06
CA ARG A 909 -6.83 10.62 23.45
C ARG A 909 -5.74 11.68 23.65
N HIS A 910 -5.49 12.54 22.66
CA HIS A 910 -4.33 13.44 22.68
C HIS A 910 -4.61 14.82 23.31
N GLY A 911 -5.88 15.13 23.60
CA GLY A 911 -6.30 16.33 24.31
C GLY A 911 -6.52 17.57 23.41
N ARG A 912 -7.54 18.36 23.78
CA ARG A 912 -7.99 19.58 23.06
C ARG A 912 -6.91 20.63 22.75
N ARG A 913 -5.79 20.67 23.49
CA ARG A 913 -4.68 21.61 23.22
C ARG A 913 -3.74 21.09 22.13
N SER A 914 -3.30 19.84 22.23
CA SER A 914 -2.33 19.19 21.33
C SER A 914 -2.81 19.20 19.88
N VAL A 915 -4.09 18.82 19.66
CA VAL A 915 -4.74 18.88 18.34
C VAL A 915 -4.83 20.32 17.82
N ARG A 916 -5.22 21.28 18.67
CA ARG A 916 -5.26 22.71 18.28
C ARG A 916 -3.88 23.26 17.95
N SER A 917 -2.83 22.77 18.61
CA SER A 917 -1.46 23.16 18.32
C SER A 917 -0.90 22.47 17.07
N SER A 918 -1.35 21.28 16.66
CA SER A 918 -0.91 20.70 15.37
C SER A 918 -1.55 21.44 14.19
N HIS A 919 -2.77 21.95 14.38
CA HIS A 919 -3.43 22.87 13.45
C HIS A 919 -2.85 24.31 13.45
N ARG A 920 -1.75 24.57 14.18
CA ARG A 920 -1.12 25.92 14.33
C ARG A 920 0.41 25.93 14.25
N GLY A 921 1.05 24.84 14.69
CA GLY A 921 2.43 24.47 14.46
C GLY A 921 2.52 23.71 13.13
N ASP A 922 2.90 24.30 12.01
CA ASP A 922 3.69 25.53 11.93
C ASP A 922 3.33 26.44 10.75
N ARG A 923 3.12 27.73 11.07
CA ARG A 923 3.04 28.85 10.10
C ARG A 923 4.37 29.11 9.38
N GLY A 924 5.48 28.53 9.87
CA GLY A 924 6.67 28.22 9.10
C GLY A 924 6.45 26.99 8.21
N ALA A 925 6.73 25.78 8.68
CA ALA A 925 6.92 24.56 7.89
C ALA A 925 5.92 24.33 6.73
N VAL A 926 4.60 24.40 6.96
CA VAL A 926 3.62 24.16 5.88
C VAL A 926 3.62 25.31 4.87
N ALA A 927 3.66 26.56 5.36
CA ALA A 927 3.76 27.73 4.49
C ALA A 927 5.12 27.80 3.76
N VAL A 928 6.20 27.25 4.34
CA VAL A 928 7.54 27.16 3.75
C VAL A 928 7.60 26.04 2.72
N ALA A 929 7.00 24.88 2.95
CA ALA A 929 6.86 23.83 1.93
C ALA A 929 6.12 24.37 0.70
N VAL A 930 4.93 24.96 0.91
CA VAL A 930 4.12 25.57 -0.16
C VAL A 930 4.86 26.75 -0.81
N ALA A 931 5.49 27.65 -0.05
CA ALA A 931 6.19 28.82 -0.61
C ALA A 931 7.53 28.48 -1.27
N VAL A 932 8.25 27.44 -0.87
CA VAL A 932 9.48 26.97 -1.54
C VAL A 932 9.12 26.29 -2.86
N VAL A 933 8.07 25.45 -2.88
CA VAL A 933 7.53 24.86 -4.11
C VAL A 933 7.02 25.96 -5.06
N ALA A 934 6.24 26.92 -4.57
CA ALA A 934 5.70 28.01 -5.38
C ALA A 934 6.78 28.99 -5.89
N ARG A 935 7.66 29.50 -5.01
CA ARG A 935 8.71 30.48 -5.39
C ARG A 935 9.81 29.88 -6.27
N ARG A 936 9.98 28.55 -6.31
CA ARG A 936 10.86 27.88 -7.29
C ARG A 936 10.16 27.50 -8.60
N ARG A 937 8.84 27.66 -8.75
CA ARG A 937 8.09 27.22 -9.94
C ARG A 937 7.22 28.27 -10.65
N VAL A 938 7.14 29.51 -10.16
CA VAL A 938 6.51 30.62 -10.91
C VAL A 938 7.55 31.63 -11.42
N ALA A 939 8.26 31.24 -12.48
CA ALA A 939 8.67 32.20 -13.50
C ALA A 939 7.48 32.35 -14.47
N PRO A 940 6.84 33.53 -14.61
CA PRO A 940 5.69 33.66 -15.49
C PRO A 940 6.07 33.37 -16.94
N CYS A 941 5.43 32.37 -17.56
CA CYS A 941 5.47 32.17 -19.00
C CYS A 941 4.63 33.23 -19.72
N GLY A 942 5.06 34.49 -19.64
CA GLY A 942 4.51 35.58 -20.42
C GLY A 942 4.59 35.26 -21.92
N ILE A 943 3.51 35.54 -22.65
CA ILE A 943 3.37 35.17 -24.07
C ILE A 943 4.30 36.03 -24.94
N LEU A 944 5.55 35.61 -25.06
CA LEU A 944 6.53 36.20 -25.97
C LEU A 944 6.19 35.87 -27.42
N ARG A 945 5.37 36.74 -28.05
CA ARG A 945 5.13 36.75 -29.50
C ARG A 945 6.45 36.96 -30.26
N ALA A 946 7.11 35.88 -30.64
CA ALA A 946 8.35 35.91 -31.40
C ALA A 946 8.15 36.43 -32.84
N ARG A 947 8.35 37.74 -33.06
CA ARG A 947 8.65 38.28 -34.41
C ARG A 947 10.11 37.95 -34.76
N ARG A 948 10.31 37.39 -35.96
CA ARG A 948 11.57 36.83 -36.52
C ARG A 948 12.83 37.66 -36.20
N GLY A 949 13.91 37.03 -35.68
CA GLY A 949 15.21 37.73 -35.56
C GLY A 949 16.42 36.95 -35.01
N ARG A 950 17.10 36.14 -35.85
CA ARG A 950 18.47 35.59 -35.65
C ARG A 950 18.68 34.62 -34.46
N ARG A 951 19.92 34.08 -34.37
CA ARG A 951 20.34 32.93 -33.53
C ARG A 951 21.33 33.34 -32.44
N SER A 952 21.24 32.71 -31.27
CA SER A 952 22.39 32.39 -30.40
C SER A 952 22.05 31.16 -29.52
N ARG A 953 23.07 30.48 -29.02
CA ARG A 953 22.95 29.37 -28.05
C ARG A 953 23.44 29.86 -26.68
N VAL A 954 22.85 29.37 -25.60
CA VAL A 954 23.40 29.47 -24.24
C VAL A 954 23.56 28.06 -23.70
N ARG A 955 24.71 27.77 -23.06
CA ARG A 955 24.93 26.57 -22.24
C ARG A 955 24.75 26.96 -20.77
N SER A 956 24.10 26.11 -19.99
CA SER A 956 24.17 26.16 -18.53
C SER A 956 25.49 25.58 -18.04
N ALA A 957 26.12 26.26 -17.08
CA ALA A 957 27.12 25.70 -16.20
C ALA A 957 26.74 26.11 -14.77
N LEU A 958 26.68 25.13 -13.87
CA LEU A 958 26.56 25.35 -12.43
C LEU A 958 27.90 25.00 -11.81
N HIS A 959 28.29 25.75 -10.79
CA HIS A 959 29.41 25.45 -9.92
C HIS A 959 28.98 25.74 -8.49
N ASP A 960 29.07 24.76 -7.61
CA ASP A 960 29.03 24.99 -6.18
C ASP A 960 30.31 25.70 -5.72
N ASP A 961 30.18 26.46 -4.64
CA ASP A 961 31.29 26.78 -3.74
C ASP A 961 30.79 26.85 -2.29
N GLN A 962 31.60 26.39 -1.33
CA GLN A 962 31.25 26.34 0.09
C GLN A 962 32.08 27.34 0.91
N ALA A 963 31.44 28.38 1.45
CA ALA A 963 32.04 29.23 2.47
C ALA A 963 31.00 29.72 3.50
N GLY A 964 30.91 29.05 4.65
CA GLY A 964 30.04 29.47 5.74
C GLY A 964 30.64 30.58 6.60
N ARG A 965 29.95 31.73 6.73
CA ARG A 965 30.18 32.73 7.79
C ARG A 965 28.87 33.35 8.27
N LEU A 966 28.66 33.34 9.58
CA LEU A 966 27.50 33.92 10.25
C LEU A 966 27.59 35.45 10.32
N ALA A 967 26.51 36.14 9.94
CA ALA A 967 26.29 37.56 10.25
C ALA A 967 25.01 37.70 11.08
N ARG A 968 25.13 38.12 12.35
CA ARG A 968 23.99 38.38 13.24
C ARG A 968 23.41 39.76 12.97
N ILE A 969 22.12 39.85 12.66
CA ILE A 969 21.37 41.11 12.69
C ILE A 969 20.55 41.16 13.97
N ARG A 970 20.77 42.19 14.80
CA ARG A 970 19.91 42.53 15.94
C ARG A 970 18.89 43.58 15.51
N PHE A 971 17.63 43.41 15.88
CA PHE A 971 16.67 44.51 15.91
C PHE A 971 16.50 45.00 17.35
N HIS A 972 16.66 46.30 17.57
CA HIS A 972 16.43 46.91 18.89
C HIS A 972 14.94 47.18 19.13
N ARG A 973 14.50 46.90 20.35
CA ARG A 973 13.17 47.22 20.85
C ARG A 973 13.18 48.65 21.40
N VAL A 974 12.37 49.53 20.83
CA VAL A 974 12.04 50.84 21.42
C VAL A 974 10.61 50.76 21.93
N VAL A 975 10.39 51.20 23.17
CA VAL A 975 9.06 51.34 23.78
C VAL A 975 8.85 52.82 24.06
N GLY A 976 7.73 53.36 23.58
CA GLY A 976 7.30 54.73 23.83
C GLY A 976 5.77 54.76 23.99
N SER A 977 5.31 55.15 25.17
CA SER A 977 3.89 55.28 25.51
C SER A 977 3.37 56.67 25.20
N GLY A 978 2.18 56.80 24.57
CA GLY A 978 1.57 58.09 24.29
C GLY A 978 0.12 57.98 23.83
N THR A 979 -0.80 58.43 24.68
CA THR A 979 -2.25 58.51 24.46
C THR A 979 -2.67 59.54 23.40
N GLY A 980 -3.70 59.22 22.60
CA GLY A 980 -4.83 60.16 22.43
C GLY A 980 -5.18 60.70 21.02
N VAL A 981 -6.49 60.61 20.73
CA VAL A 981 -7.35 61.68 20.17
C VAL A 981 -7.28 62.04 18.66
N ASP A 982 -8.31 61.52 17.96
CA ASP A 982 -9.20 62.16 16.97
C ASP A 982 -8.99 62.29 15.44
N GLN A 983 -10.14 62.04 14.78
CA GLN A 983 -10.79 62.69 13.62
C GLN A 983 -10.25 62.63 12.18
N HIS A 984 -11.15 62.13 11.31
CA HIS A 984 -11.50 62.59 9.95
C HIS A 984 -10.39 62.76 8.87
N ARG A 985 -10.59 62.27 7.64
CA ARG A 985 -11.75 62.55 6.76
C ARG A 985 -12.12 61.41 5.80
N ARG A 986 -13.36 61.45 5.31
CA ARG A 986 -13.88 60.66 4.17
C ARG A 986 -13.50 61.30 2.83
N ALA A 987 -13.36 60.48 1.78
CA ALA A 987 -13.88 60.77 0.43
C ALA A 987 -13.91 59.50 -0.45
N HIS A 988 -14.99 59.29 -1.20
CA HIS A 988 -15.02 58.45 -2.41
C HIS A 988 -14.50 59.33 -3.60
N VAL A 989 -14.32 58.91 -4.86
CA VAL A 989 -15.21 58.18 -5.81
C VAL A 989 -14.37 57.65 -7.01
N VAL A 990 -14.92 56.65 -7.71
CA VAL A 990 -14.72 56.25 -9.14
C VAL A 990 -14.17 57.38 -10.05
N GLY A 991 -13.30 57.20 -11.05
CA GLY A 991 -12.82 56.00 -11.76
C GLY A 991 -13.17 56.06 -13.26
N LEU A 992 -12.21 55.96 -14.19
CA LEU A 992 -12.42 55.93 -15.66
C LEU A 992 -11.17 55.47 -16.43
N CYS A 993 -11.29 55.23 -17.75
CA CYS A 993 -10.22 54.74 -18.65
C CYS A 993 -9.81 55.79 -19.72
N ASP A 994 -8.96 55.38 -20.69
CA ASP A 994 -8.34 56.10 -21.82
C ASP A 994 -7.02 56.87 -21.53
N ASP A 995 -6.06 57.02 -22.45
CA ASP A 995 -5.66 56.28 -23.69
C ASP A 995 -4.14 56.53 -23.95
N ARG A 996 -3.56 56.12 -25.09
CA ARG A 996 -2.10 56.15 -25.38
C ARG A 996 -1.44 57.53 -25.35
N SER A 997 -0.12 57.53 -25.07
CA SER A 997 0.87 58.33 -25.84
C SER A 997 2.33 57.88 -25.57
N ASP A 998 3.25 58.38 -26.41
CA ASP A 998 4.72 58.31 -26.33
C ASP A 998 5.28 59.08 -25.09
N ASP A 999 6.58 59.19 -24.76
CA ASP A 999 7.80 59.15 -25.58
C ASP A 999 9.08 58.76 -24.78
N ARG A 1000 10.27 59.07 -25.32
CA ARG A 1000 11.57 58.45 -25.05
C ARG A 1000 12.49 59.15 -24.03
N ALA A 1001 13.33 58.30 -23.41
CA ALA A 1001 14.72 58.59 -22.95
C ALA A 1001 14.87 59.54 -21.73
N ARG A 1002 15.94 59.49 -20.93
CA ARG A 1002 17.36 59.21 -21.25
C ARG A 1002 18.11 58.46 -20.14
N VAL A 1003 19.20 57.79 -20.54
CA VAL A 1003 20.24 57.26 -19.65
C VAL A 1003 21.20 58.37 -19.22
N ARG A 1004 21.66 58.33 -17.95
CA ARG A 1004 22.92 58.94 -17.53
C ARG A 1004 23.71 57.95 -16.67
N LEU A 1005 25.03 57.95 -16.85
CA LEU A 1005 26.01 57.12 -16.17
C LEU A 1005 27.01 58.06 -15.49
N ALA A 1006 27.46 57.75 -14.27
CA ALA A 1006 28.50 58.49 -13.55
C ALA A 1006 29.34 57.51 -12.72
N VAL A 1007 30.64 57.81 -12.54
CA VAL A 1007 31.66 56.87 -12.00
C VAL A 1007 32.68 57.64 -11.13
N GLY A 1008 33.20 56.99 -10.09
CA GLY A 1008 34.23 57.50 -9.15
C GLY A 1008 33.66 57.92 -7.79
N THR A 1009 34.36 57.82 -6.66
CA THR A 1009 35.71 57.30 -6.32
C THR A 1009 35.64 56.62 -4.91
N GLY A 1010 36.64 55.89 -4.39
CA GLY A 1010 37.97 55.51 -4.88
C GLY A 1010 39.10 56.02 -3.97
N ARG A 1011 39.72 55.16 -3.15
CA ARG A 1011 40.93 55.47 -2.34
C ARG A 1011 41.79 54.22 -2.04
N VAL A 1012 43.01 54.45 -1.57
CA VAL A 1012 44.16 53.51 -1.56
C VAL A 1012 44.74 53.35 -0.14
N LEU A 1013 45.30 52.18 0.17
CA LEU A 1013 46.52 52.00 0.97
C LEU A 1013 47.18 50.66 0.58
N ALA A 1014 48.48 50.46 0.88
CA ALA A 1014 49.32 49.46 0.25
C ALA A 1014 50.41 48.87 1.19
N GLY A 1015 51.11 47.84 0.70
CA GLY A 1015 52.31 47.22 1.29
C GLY A 1015 52.09 45.77 1.75
N ASP A 1016 52.98 44.81 1.49
CA ASP A 1016 54.17 44.83 0.61
C ASP A 1016 54.64 43.38 0.30
N VAL A 1017 55.32 43.18 -0.85
CA VAL A 1017 56.52 42.33 -1.10
C VAL A 1017 56.48 40.83 -0.62
N ASP A 1018 56.78 39.79 -1.42
CA ASP A 1018 57.76 39.68 -2.54
C ASP A 1018 57.53 38.51 -3.56
N GLN A 1019 58.27 38.60 -4.68
CA GLN A 1019 58.71 37.61 -5.70
C GLN A 1019 57.73 36.80 -6.59
N GLU A 1020 57.96 36.99 -7.91
CA GLU A 1020 57.56 36.24 -9.10
C GLU A 1020 58.61 35.12 -9.43
N PRO A 1021 58.57 34.36 -10.56
CA PRO A 1021 57.51 34.12 -11.57
C PRO A 1021 57.37 32.62 -12.03
N ALA A 1022 56.57 32.42 -13.09
CA ALA A 1022 56.83 31.51 -14.24
C ALA A 1022 56.08 30.15 -14.42
N ARG A 1023 54.93 30.26 -15.11
CA ARG A 1023 54.64 29.65 -16.45
C ARG A 1023 54.66 28.10 -16.70
N ILE A 1024 53.51 27.67 -17.25
CA ILE A 1024 53.29 26.70 -18.36
C ILE A 1024 53.06 25.20 -18.05
N ASP A 1025 51.98 24.69 -18.68
CA ASP A 1025 51.46 23.34 -18.85
C ASP A 1025 52.35 22.12 -18.55
N ARG A 1026 51.86 21.22 -17.68
CA ARG A 1026 51.34 19.86 -18.03
C ARG A 1026 51.20 18.97 -16.79
N ALA A 1027 50.12 18.19 -16.70
CA ALA A 1027 50.17 16.76 -16.31
C ALA A 1027 48.77 16.09 -16.37
N LEU A 1028 48.52 15.29 -17.41
CA LEU A 1028 47.45 14.29 -17.43
C LEU A 1028 48.09 12.92 -17.69
N HIS A 1029 48.69 12.28 -16.67
CA HIS A 1029 49.04 10.85 -16.69
C HIS A 1029 49.58 10.35 -15.34
N HIS A 1030 48.95 9.32 -14.77
CA HIS A 1030 49.67 8.26 -14.04
C HIS A 1030 48.86 6.95 -14.03
N ALA A 1031 49.17 6.03 -14.96
CA ALA A 1031 48.58 4.69 -15.01
C ALA A 1031 49.50 3.73 -15.81
N ARG A 1032 50.25 2.88 -15.10
CA ARG A 1032 51.11 1.75 -15.56
C ARG A 1032 51.88 1.23 -14.33
N ARG A 1033 52.23 -0.05 -14.17
CA ARG A 1033 52.21 -1.23 -15.07
C ARG A 1033 51.81 -2.50 -14.30
N HIS A 1034 51.38 -3.55 -15.00
CA HIS A 1034 52.18 -4.78 -15.10
C HIS A 1034 51.86 -5.51 -16.43
N VAL A 1035 52.48 -6.66 -16.67
CA VAL A 1035 52.79 -7.33 -17.97
C VAL A 1035 52.76 -8.86 -17.69
N ASP A 1036 52.34 -9.81 -18.54
CA ASP A 1036 52.48 -10.12 -19.99
C ASP A 1036 51.17 -10.80 -20.54
N GLY A 1037 50.97 -11.15 -21.83
CA GLY A 1037 51.77 -10.98 -23.05
C GLY A 1037 51.30 -11.87 -24.23
N ARG A 1038 51.49 -11.40 -25.49
CA ARG A 1038 51.20 -12.09 -26.79
C ARG A 1038 49.68 -12.27 -27.11
N ASP A 1039 49.23 -12.42 -28.38
CA ASP A 1039 49.94 -12.59 -29.66
C ASP A 1039 49.33 -11.75 -30.84
N VAL A 1040 49.80 -11.95 -32.08
CA VAL A 1040 49.70 -10.99 -33.20
C VAL A 1040 48.64 -11.34 -34.27
N GLY A 1041 47.89 -10.31 -34.75
CA GLY A 1041 47.07 -10.38 -35.97
C GLY A 1041 46.95 -9.01 -36.68
N ARG A 1042 47.04 -8.95 -38.02
CA ARG A 1042 47.09 -7.71 -38.83
C ARG A 1042 46.00 -7.65 -39.92
N SER A 1043 45.69 -6.42 -40.37
CA SER A 1043 45.18 -5.96 -41.70
C SER A 1043 43.89 -5.11 -41.56
N ARG A 1044 43.95 -3.77 -41.68
CA ARG A 1044 44.12 -2.88 -42.86
C ARG A 1044 42.88 -2.70 -43.77
N SER A 1045 42.12 -1.63 -43.46
CA SER A 1045 41.73 -0.51 -44.36
C SER A 1045 41.33 -0.74 -45.83
N ALA A 1046 40.19 -0.14 -46.25
CA ALA A 1046 40.19 0.89 -47.31
C ALA A 1046 38.87 1.72 -47.43
N HIS A 1047 39.00 2.93 -47.99
CA HIS A 1047 37.97 3.85 -48.48
C HIS A 1047 37.08 3.25 -49.62
N ARG A 1048 36.00 3.88 -50.15
CA ARG A 1048 35.74 5.32 -50.42
C ARG A 1048 34.24 5.63 -50.73
N ARG A 1049 33.91 6.92 -50.94
CA ARG A 1049 32.56 7.43 -51.28
C ARG A 1049 32.21 7.29 -52.77
N GLN A 1050 30.92 7.33 -53.10
CA GLN A 1050 30.42 8.03 -54.30
C GLN A 1050 29.03 8.66 -54.07
N HIS A 1051 28.64 9.60 -54.94
CA HIS A 1051 27.37 10.36 -54.89
C HIS A 1051 26.56 10.11 -56.17
N LEU A 1052 25.23 10.26 -56.09
CA LEU A 1052 24.35 10.59 -57.22
C LEU A 1052 23.25 11.58 -56.79
N ARG A 1053 22.65 12.30 -57.76
CA ARG A 1053 21.74 13.45 -57.56
C ARG A 1053 20.91 13.70 -58.84
N VAL A 1054 20.01 14.72 -58.82
CA VAL A 1054 19.03 15.13 -59.90
C VAL A 1054 17.77 14.23 -59.89
N ALA A 1055 16.53 14.65 -59.52
CA ALA A 1055 15.59 15.72 -59.97
C ALA A 1055 14.76 15.30 -61.23
N HIS A 1056 13.50 15.73 -61.53
CA HIS A 1056 12.49 16.66 -60.95
C HIS A 1056 11.06 16.23 -61.48
N ALA A 1057 9.86 16.82 -61.28
CA ALA A 1057 9.35 18.06 -60.66
C ALA A 1057 7.82 18.03 -60.29
N ARG A 1058 7.42 18.81 -59.25
CA ARG A 1058 6.19 19.63 -59.03
C ARG A 1058 4.80 19.32 -59.67
N ARG A 1059 3.74 19.33 -58.83
CA ARG A 1059 2.59 20.30 -58.73
C ARG A 1059 1.76 19.91 -57.48
N ILE A 1060 1.51 20.70 -56.42
CA ILE A 1060 0.91 22.04 -56.21
C ILE A 1060 -0.63 22.04 -56.21
N GLY A 1061 -1.25 22.32 -55.04
CA GLY A 1061 -2.70 22.54 -54.85
C GLY A 1061 -3.08 22.88 -53.38
N ARG A 1062 -3.43 24.15 -53.11
CA ARG A 1062 -3.91 24.77 -51.84
C ARG A 1062 -4.11 26.28 -52.08
N PRO A 1063 -4.76 27.08 -51.21
CA PRO A 1063 -5.75 26.79 -50.15
C PRO A 1063 -6.99 27.73 -50.22
N VAL A 1064 -7.89 27.65 -49.22
CA VAL A 1064 -8.71 28.71 -48.57
C VAL A 1064 -9.46 27.96 -47.44
N ALA A 1065 -9.31 28.24 -46.14
CA ALA A 1065 -9.60 29.45 -45.35
C ALA A 1065 -11.11 29.67 -45.13
N ARG A 1066 -11.59 30.07 -43.95
CA ARG A 1066 -10.86 30.60 -42.78
C ARG A 1066 -11.45 30.14 -41.46
#